data_AF-A0ABD2BKP2-F1
#
_entry.id   AF-A0ABD2BKP2-F1
#
_cell.length_a   1.000
_cell.length_b   1.000
_cell.length_c   1.000
_cell.angle_alpha   90.00
_cell.angle_beta   90.00
_cell.angle_gamma   90.00
#
_symmetry.space_group_name_H-M   'P 1'
#
loop_
_entity.id
_entity.type
_entity.pdbx_description
1 polymer ?
#
loop_
_entity_poly.entity_id
_entity_poly.type
_entity_poly.pdbx_seq_one_letter_code
_entity_poly.pdbx_strand_id
1 'polypeptide(L)'
;MLPRGLPLIFLLVQLSHHIVWAALENTRMFDKLENVTQTISRILDGYDIRLRPNFGGEPLLVGMDLTIASFDAISEVNMDYTITMYLNQYWKDERLAFSQEEEILTLSGDFAEKIWVPDTFFANDKNSFLHDVTERNKLVRLSGDGSITYGMRFTTTLACMMDLHYYPLDSQNCTVEIESYGYTVLDVVMYWKDTPVRGVEEAELPQFTIIGYETNDRKERLATGIYQRLSLSFKLQRNIGYFVFQTYLPSILIVMLSWVSFWINHEATSARVALGITTVLTMTTISTGVRSSLPRISYVKAIDIYLVMCFVFVFAALLEYAAVNYTYWGARAKKKSKKKDNEEQKVLTSKTGSKATSPFPGSTDADIIELQDLRMSPLPSIRNRSGLISGSSTPGLGKHHDPVKFPPSFRISRTVAYNTHGRNSGLRYRGPKQNKPKHELIAHHGYIPETHNIWTEDDYCLTIHRIKAPDTSNVYSTNTYATTNTEQAVINSLEKSTESNLKSICSKYSPLSKPPVIINHGALSSSADWVLLGPQKALGYILCQAGYDVWLANARGNKYSRKHKIYTPKDKKFWDFSWHEIGYYDIPAIIDYVLEKTGYSEVSYIGYSQGTTTFFVMGSERPEYNAKVKVMISLAPIAFISNQRSPLLKCVVHFYNLVEWGSSYCNIHQWFPHNKLQARAFGTILRNAPSALTNGVCNCWFNLIAGFGSNQLDKCMLPLIFGHFPAGASAKQVVHYSQSILSGSFRNFDYGLTENLKIYGSTQPPKYNLEKVKVPVAIFYAENDFLTHSLDIQKTIDKLPNVIETNKIEYLKFNHIDFLWGRDAKTLVYNNVVAVLKRF
;
A
#
# COMPACT_ATOMS: atom_id res chain seq x y z
N MET A 1 -5.64 74.08 -38.95
CA MET A 1 -5.87 74.54 -37.56
C MET A 1 -7.17 73.90 -37.07
N LEU A 2 -7.09 72.80 -36.31
CA LEU A 2 -8.24 72.15 -35.67
C LEU A 2 -8.08 72.29 -34.14
N PRO A 3 -9.16 72.54 -33.37
CA PRO A 3 -9.04 73.02 -32.01
C PRO A 3 -8.81 71.89 -31.02
N ARG A 4 -7.74 72.03 -30.24
CA ARG A 4 -7.44 71.23 -29.03
C ARG A 4 -8.40 71.66 -27.91
N GLY A 5 -9.55 71.02 -27.78
CA GLY A 5 -10.51 71.35 -26.70
C GLY A 5 -11.52 70.27 -26.31
N LEU A 6 -11.72 69.21 -27.10
CA LEU A 6 -12.73 68.19 -26.79
C LEU A 6 -12.43 67.21 -25.62
N PRO A 7 -11.18 66.86 -25.26
CA PRO A 7 -10.98 65.84 -24.23
C PRO A 7 -11.16 66.34 -22.79
N LEU A 8 -11.12 67.66 -22.54
CA LEU A 8 -11.24 68.22 -21.19
C LEU A 8 -12.70 68.31 -20.71
N ILE A 9 -13.65 68.54 -21.63
CA ILE A 9 -15.08 68.64 -21.31
C ILE A 9 -15.68 67.27 -20.99
N PHE A 10 -15.25 66.22 -21.69
CA PHE A 10 -15.68 64.85 -21.41
C PHE A 10 -15.22 64.36 -20.02
N LEU A 11 -14.01 64.74 -19.60
CA LEU A 11 -13.46 64.40 -18.29
C LEU A 11 -14.17 65.15 -17.14
N LEU A 12 -14.55 66.41 -17.35
CA LEU A 12 -15.29 67.20 -16.37
C LEU A 12 -16.75 66.75 -16.19
N VAL A 13 -17.39 66.28 -17.27
CA VAL A 13 -18.75 65.71 -17.21
C VAL A 13 -18.75 64.33 -16.55
N GLN A 14 -17.71 63.51 -16.74
CA GLN A 14 -17.56 62.25 -16.01
C GLN A 14 -17.26 62.45 -14.51
N LEU A 15 -16.45 63.46 -14.15
CA LEU A 15 -16.19 63.78 -12.75
C LEU A 15 -17.44 64.32 -12.02
N SER A 16 -18.23 65.18 -12.65
CA SER A 16 -19.45 65.72 -12.04
C SER A 16 -20.52 64.65 -11.87
N HIS A 17 -20.65 63.71 -12.81
CA HIS A 17 -21.53 62.56 -12.67
C HIS A 17 -21.10 61.66 -11.50
N HIS A 18 -19.80 61.39 -11.34
CA HIS A 18 -19.31 60.58 -10.22
C HIS A 18 -19.48 61.25 -8.85
N ILE A 19 -19.32 62.57 -8.76
CA ILE A 19 -19.51 63.33 -7.51
C ILE A 19 -20.99 63.37 -7.11
N VAL A 20 -21.90 63.55 -8.08
CA VAL A 20 -23.36 63.53 -7.83
C VAL A 20 -23.84 62.14 -7.45
N TRP A 21 -23.32 61.08 -8.09
CA TRP A 21 -23.62 59.69 -7.71
C TRP A 21 -23.09 59.33 -6.32
N ALA A 22 -21.87 59.75 -5.96
CA ALA A 22 -21.31 59.54 -4.62
C ALA A 22 -22.07 60.32 -3.53
N ALA A 23 -22.59 61.52 -3.84
CA ALA A 23 -23.41 62.31 -2.93
C ALA A 23 -24.81 61.68 -2.71
N LEU A 24 -25.42 61.14 -3.77
CA LEU A 24 -26.70 60.40 -3.72
C LEU A 24 -26.58 59.05 -2.98
N GLU A 25 -25.45 58.35 -3.11
CA GLU A 25 -25.17 57.14 -2.33
C GLU A 25 -24.99 57.46 -0.84
N ASN A 26 -24.31 58.55 -0.49
CA ASN A 26 -24.14 58.96 0.90
C ASN A 26 -25.46 59.36 1.58
N THR A 27 -26.38 60.02 0.86
CA THR A 27 -27.72 60.36 1.41
C THR A 27 -28.57 59.12 1.61
N ARG A 28 -28.61 58.20 0.64
CA ARG A 28 -29.30 56.90 0.80
C ARG A 28 -28.74 56.04 1.93
N MET A 29 -27.42 56.09 2.15
CA MET A 29 -26.76 55.33 3.22
C MET A 29 -27.08 55.91 4.61
N PHE A 30 -27.14 57.24 4.75
CA PHE A 30 -27.54 57.90 6.00
C PHE A 30 -29.01 57.61 6.35
N ASP A 31 -29.95 57.72 5.39
CA ASP A 31 -31.37 57.41 5.60
C ASP A 31 -31.59 55.94 6.00
N LYS A 32 -30.80 55.02 5.44
CA LYS A 32 -30.86 53.60 5.77
C LYS A 32 -30.33 53.30 7.19
N LEU A 33 -29.32 54.04 7.66
CA LEU A 33 -28.70 53.82 8.98
C LEU A 33 -29.56 54.35 10.13
N GLU A 34 -30.23 55.49 9.93
CA GLU A 34 -31.16 56.07 10.90
C GLU A 34 -32.41 55.19 11.07
N ASN A 35 -32.90 54.60 9.97
CA ASN A 35 -34.02 53.65 9.98
C ASN A 35 -33.71 52.35 10.76
N VAL A 36 -32.48 51.81 10.66
CA VAL A 36 -32.08 50.57 11.35
C VAL A 36 -32.05 50.75 12.87
N THR A 37 -31.50 51.86 13.37
CA THR A 37 -31.40 52.10 14.81
C THR A 37 -32.77 52.28 15.46
N GLN A 38 -33.66 53.04 14.80
CA GLN A 38 -35.04 53.21 15.23
C GLN A 38 -35.81 51.88 15.19
N THR A 39 -35.57 51.06 14.16
CA THR A 39 -36.16 49.72 14.05
C THR A 39 -35.74 48.83 15.22
N ILE A 40 -34.44 48.80 15.57
CA ILE A 40 -33.92 48.01 16.70
C ILE A 40 -34.51 48.47 18.04
N SER A 41 -34.60 49.77 18.28
CA SER A 41 -35.22 50.29 19.51
C SER A 41 -36.70 49.94 19.59
N ARG A 42 -37.42 49.97 18.45
CA ARG A 42 -38.85 49.64 18.39
C ARG A 42 -39.12 48.15 18.67
N ILE A 43 -38.32 47.23 18.11
CA ILE A 43 -38.52 45.79 18.33
C ILE A 43 -38.16 45.34 19.75
N LEU A 44 -37.30 46.09 20.45
CA LEU A 44 -36.92 45.78 21.82
C LEU A 44 -37.82 46.46 22.87
N ASP A 45 -38.69 47.39 22.46
CA ASP A 45 -39.60 48.06 23.38
C ASP A 45 -40.66 47.07 23.90
N GLY A 46 -40.73 46.90 25.22
CA GLY A 46 -41.62 45.93 25.86
C GLY A 46 -41.24 44.46 25.67
N TYR A 47 -40.06 44.13 25.13
CA TYR A 47 -39.61 42.75 24.95
C TYR A 47 -39.16 42.12 26.28
N ASP A 48 -39.84 41.04 26.72
CA ASP A 48 -39.40 40.25 27.89
C ASP A 48 -38.53 39.06 27.47
N ILE A 49 -37.24 39.17 27.75
CA ILE A 49 -36.21 38.16 27.49
C ILE A 49 -36.40 36.86 28.27
N ARG A 50 -37.11 36.89 29.40
CA ARG A 50 -37.24 35.71 30.28
C ARG A 50 -38.23 34.68 29.75
N LEU A 51 -39.10 35.10 28.82
CA LEU A 51 -40.15 34.26 28.25
C LEU A 51 -39.72 33.75 26.88
N ARG A 52 -39.83 32.43 26.69
CA ARG A 52 -39.63 31.81 25.37
C ARG A 52 -40.66 32.37 24.36
N PRO A 53 -40.32 32.42 23.06
CA PRO A 53 -41.30 32.65 22.02
C PRO A 53 -42.49 31.70 22.13
N ASN A 54 -43.70 32.22 21.89
CA ASN A 54 -44.97 31.48 22.01
C ASN A 54 -45.19 30.85 23.40
N PHE A 55 -44.79 31.54 24.47
CA PHE A 55 -45.02 31.08 25.84
C PHE A 55 -46.50 30.77 26.12
N GLY A 56 -46.78 29.55 26.60
CA GLY A 56 -48.14 29.06 26.83
C GLY A 56 -48.85 28.49 25.60
N GLY A 57 -48.22 28.54 24.42
CA GLY A 57 -48.69 27.92 23.18
C GLY A 57 -47.89 26.66 22.80
N GLU A 58 -47.87 26.36 21.50
CA GLU A 58 -47.15 25.22 20.93
C GLU A 58 -45.64 25.24 21.27
N PRO A 59 -44.96 24.07 21.26
CA PRO A 59 -43.53 23.99 21.47
C PRO A 59 -42.76 24.78 20.40
N LEU A 60 -41.75 25.54 20.82
CA LEU A 60 -40.88 26.25 19.89
C LEU A 60 -39.96 25.25 19.17
N LEU A 61 -39.98 25.30 17.84
CA LEU A 61 -39.09 24.50 17.01
C LEU A 61 -37.74 25.20 16.84
N VAL A 62 -36.67 24.57 17.31
CA VAL A 62 -35.30 25.08 17.18
C VAL A 62 -34.51 24.19 16.23
N GLY A 63 -34.26 24.70 15.02
CA GLY A 63 -33.44 24.01 14.02
C GLY A 63 -31.96 24.18 14.32
N MET A 64 -31.17 23.13 14.10
CA MET A 64 -29.73 23.14 14.35
C MET A 64 -28.94 22.63 13.14
N ASP A 65 -27.78 23.23 12.91
CA ASP A 65 -26.70 22.66 12.11
C ASP A 65 -25.33 22.91 12.75
N LEU A 66 -24.39 22.05 12.40
CA LEU A 66 -23.02 22.06 12.86
C LEU A 66 -22.06 22.17 11.67
N THR A 67 -21.06 23.04 11.77
CA THR A 67 -19.92 23.05 10.86
C THR A 67 -18.67 22.68 11.65
N ILE A 68 -18.07 21.54 11.30
CA ILE A 68 -16.86 21.05 11.95
C ILE A 68 -15.66 21.82 11.39
N ALA A 69 -14.89 22.45 12.26
CA ALA A 69 -13.69 23.20 11.87
C ALA A 69 -12.43 22.34 11.98
N SER A 70 -12.27 21.63 13.09
CA SER A 70 -11.13 20.74 13.34
C SER A 70 -11.42 19.73 14.44
N PHE A 71 -10.69 18.63 14.42
CA PHE A 71 -10.50 17.76 15.58
C PHE A 71 -9.12 18.05 16.15
N ASP A 72 -9.08 18.49 17.41
CA ASP A 72 -7.85 19.05 17.98
C ASP A 72 -7.03 17.97 18.69
N ALA A 73 -7.68 17.12 19.49
CA ALA A 73 -7.03 16.04 20.22
C ALA A 73 -7.97 14.86 20.46
N ILE A 74 -7.42 13.64 20.50
CA ILE A 74 -8.14 12.43 20.91
C ILE A 74 -7.28 11.79 22.00
N SER A 75 -7.87 11.51 23.16
CA SER A 75 -7.16 10.92 24.31
C SER A 75 -7.78 9.57 24.66
N GLU A 76 -7.05 8.49 24.35
CA GLU A 76 -7.43 7.15 24.81
C GLU A 76 -7.26 7.01 26.31
N VAL A 77 -6.33 7.75 26.90
CA VAL A 77 -6.05 7.70 28.35
C VAL A 77 -7.23 8.29 29.14
N ASN A 78 -7.76 9.42 28.67
CA ASN A 78 -8.87 10.10 29.36
C ASN A 78 -10.25 9.68 28.85
N MET A 79 -10.33 8.90 27.77
CA MET A 79 -11.60 8.52 27.11
C MET A 79 -12.40 9.76 26.68
N ASP A 80 -11.74 10.68 25.98
CA ASP A 80 -12.34 11.90 25.44
C ASP A 80 -11.69 12.34 24.13
N TYR A 81 -12.36 13.28 23.47
CA TYR A 81 -11.85 13.96 22.28
C TYR A 81 -12.25 15.43 22.29
N THR A 82 -11.40 16.27 21.71
CA THR A 82 -11.59 17.72 21.60
C THR A 82 -11.91 18.07 20.15
N ILE A 83 -13.00 18.81 19.95
CA ILE A 83 -13.48 19.23 18.65
C ILE A 83 -13.78 20.73 18.66
N THR A 84 -13.40 21.41 17.58
CA THR A 84 -13.77 22.80 17.32
C THR A 84 -14.83 22.83 16.25
N MET A 85 -15.96 23.49 16.54
CA MET A 85 -17.10 23.57 15.64
C MET A 85 -17.86 24.89 15.75
N TYR A 86 -18.61 25.19 14.69
CA TYR A 86 -19.59 26.25 14.65
C TYR A 86 -20.98 25.64 14.82
N LEU A 87 -21.74 26.09 15.82
CA LEU A 87 -23.13 25.71 16.02
C LEU A 87 -24.03 26.86 15.56
N ASN A 88 -24.90 26.57 14.61
CA ASN A 88 -25.95 27.48 14.18
C ASN A 88 -27.30 27.00 14.69
N GLN A 89 -28.07 27.93 15.26
CA GLN A 89 -29.40 27.71 15.79
C GLN A 89 -30.40 28.62 15.07
N TYR A 90 -31.55 28.08 14.75
CA TYR A 90 -32.61 28.74 14.00
C TYR A 90 -33.93 28.64 14.75
N TRP A 91 -34.53 29.77 15.09
CA TRP A 91 -35.87 29.81 15.65
C TRP A 91 -36.58 31.06 15.15
N LYS A 92 -37.89 31.11 15.36
CA LYS A 92 -38.72 32.26 15.01
C LYS A 92 -39.30 32.88 16.27
N ASP A 93 -39.14 34.20 16.41
CA ASP A 93 -39.77 34.98 17.47
C ASP A 93 -40.62 36.07 16.82
N GLU A 94 -41.94 35.87 16.81
CA GLU A 94 -42.89 36.80 16.19
C GLU A 94 -42.84 38.21 16.80
N ARG A 95 -42.37 38.33 18.05
CA ARG A 95 -42.23 39.61 18.75
C ARG A 95 -41.12 40.50 18.16
N LEU A 96 -40.18 39.90 17.42
CA LEU A 96 -39.04 40.60 16.81
C LEU A 96 -39.25 40.87 15.31
N ALA A 97 -40.43 40.57 14.77
CA ALA A 97 -40.77 40.88 13.38
C ALA A 97 -40.89 42.40 13.17
N PHE A 98 -40.30 42.92 12.10
CA PHE A 98 -40.23 44.36 11.83
C PHE A 98 -40.58 44.76 10.38
N SER A 99 -40.60 43.81 9.44
CA SER A 99 -40.87 44.04 8.02
C SER A 99 -41.55 42.83 7.38
N GLN A 100 -42.36 43.06 6.33
CA GLN A 100 -42.95 41.98 5.51
C GLN A 100 -42.08 41.60 4.30
N GLU A 101 -41.01 42.36 4.03
CA GLU A 101 -40.02 42.07 2.98
C GLU A 101 -38.91 41.14 3.49
N GLU A 102 -38.20 40.45 2.60
CA GLU A 102 -37.03 39.60 2.91
C GLU A 102 -35.78 40.42 3.31
N GLU A 103 -35.93 41.36 4.24
CA GLU A 103 -34.81 42.11 4.81
C GLU A 103 -34.11 41.30 5.90
N ILE A 104 -32.76 41.31 5.90
CA ILE A 104 -31.93 40.62 6.90
C ILE A 104 -31.00 41.64 7.56
N LEU A 105 -31.12 41.82 8.88
CA LEU A 105 -30.17 42.57 9.68
C LEU A 105 -29.11 41.64 10.27
N THR A 106 -27.84 41.95 10.03
CA THR A 106 -26.72 41.31 10.72
C THR A 106 -26.32 42.18 11.91
N LEU A 107 -26.43 41.64 13.12
CA LEU A 107 -26.24 42.35 14.38
C LEU A 107 -25.01 41.80 15.12
N SER A 108 -24.44 42.61 16.01
CA SER A 108 -23.31 42.18 16.87
C SER A 108 -23.75 41.13 17.88
N GLY A 109 -22.76 40.41 18.44
CA GLY A 109 -23.00 39.39 19.47
C GLY A 109 -23.71 39.91 20.72
N ASP A 110 -23.53 41.18 21.07
CA ASP A 110 -24.17 41.83 22.23
C ASP A 110 -25.69 41.91 22.11
N PHE A 111 -26.22 41.90 20.88
CA PHE A 111 -27.65 41.86 20.66
C PHE A 111 -28.27 40.56 21.18
N ALA A 112 -27.51 39.45 21.19
CA ALA A 112 -27.95 38.17 21.76
C ALA A 112 -28.21 38.25 23.27
N GLU A 113 -27.66 39.23 23.98
CA GLU A 113 -27.90 39.43 25.42
C GLU A 113 -29.21 40.18 25.70
N LYS A 114 -29.84 40.75 24.67
CA LYS A 114 -31.09 41.52 24.75
C LYS A 114 -32.32 40.74 24.27
N ILE A 115 -32.12 39.59 23.64
CA ILE A 115 -33.19 38.74 23.11
C ILE A 115 -33.15 37.36 23.78
N TRP A 116 -34.28 36.64 23.75
CA TRP A 116 -34.30 35.26 24.23
C TRP A 116 -33.46 34.38 23.30
N VAL A 117 -32.60 33.54 23.89
CA VAL A 117 -31.79 32.55 23.19
C VAL A 117 -32.03 31.16 23.80
N PRO A 118 -32.03 30.07 23.00
CA PRO A 118 -32.17 28.72 23.52
C PRO A 118 -31.05 28.35 24.51
N ASP A 119 -31.38 27.60 25.56
CA ASP A 119 -30.49 27.13 26.62
C ASP A 119 -29.76 25.83 26.26
N THR A 120 -29.16 25.84 25.07
CA THR A 120 -28.50 24.69 24.46
C THR A 120 -27.20 24.36 25.18
N PHE A 121 -27.04 23.11 25.61
CA PHE A 121 -25.81 22.60 26.24
C PHE A 121 -25.40 21.23 25.67
N PHE A 122 -24.13 20.87 25.90
CA PHE A 122 -23.58 19.59 25.48
C PHE A 122 -23.68 18.55 26.61
N ALA A 123 -24.49 17.53 26.42
CA ALA A 123 -24.80 16.57 27.49
C ALA A 123 -23.60 15.68 27.87
N ASN A 124 -22.70 15.41 26.93
CA ASN A 124 -21.50 14.60 27.13
C ASN A 124 -20.21 15.42 27.24
N ASP A 125 -20.31 16.71 27.57
CA ASP A 125 -19.15 17.58 27.75
C ASP A 125 -18.40 17.32 29.06
N LYS A 126 -17.06 17.39 28.98
CA LYS A 126 -16.17 17.45 30.13
C LYS A 126 -15.61 18.85 30.35
N ASN A 127 -15.35 19.58 29.28
CA ASN A 127 -14.82 20.95 29.33
C ASN A 127 -15.07 21.66 28.00
N SER A 128 -15.73 22.81 28.04
CA SER A 128 -16.02 23.64 26.86
C SER A 128 -15.55 25.07 27.06
N PHE A 129 -15.05 25.66 25.97
CA PHE A 129 -14.63 27.05 25.92
C PHE A 129 -15.21 27.75 24.67
N LEU A 130 -15.85 28.89 24.88
CA LEU A 130 -16.31 29.78 23.81
C LEU A 130 -15.14 30.65 23.36
N HIS A 131 -14.88 30.74 22.04
CA HIS A 131 -13.74 31.50 21.53
C HIS A 131 -13.96 33.01 21.64
N ASP A 132 -13.14 33.68 22.44
CA ASP A 132 -13.10 35.14 22.61
C ASP A 132 -11.70 35.65 22.24
N VAL A 133 -11.49 36.10 21.00
CA VAL A 133 -10.16 36.54 20.50
C VAL A 133 -10.06 38.07 20.42
N THR A 134 -10.96 38.71 19.68
CA THR A 134 -11.10 40.18 19.62
C THR A 134 -12.47 40.65 20.11
N GLU A 135 -13.50 39.83 19.84
CA GLU A 135 -14.87 39.96 20.31
C GLU A 135 -15.42 38.54 20.55
N ARG A 136 -16.51 38.42 21.32
CA ARG A 136 -17.19 37.13 21.50
C ARG A 136 -17.66 36.62 20.14
N ASN A 137 -17.24 35.42 19.72
CA ASN A 137 -17.56 34.85 18.40
C ASN A 137 -19.03 34.39 18.31
N LYS A 138 -19.96 35.34 18.42
CA LYS A 138 -21.41 35.18 18.30
C LYS A 138 -21.90 36.01 17.11
N LEU A 139 -22.67 35.38 16.23
CA LEU A 139 -23.31 36.00 15.09
C LEU A 139 -24.83 35.97 15.32
N VAL A 140 -25.50 37.12 15.20
CA VAL A 140 -26.97 37.18 15.17
C VAL A 140 -27.41 37.75 13.82
N ARG A 141 -28.30 37.06 13.12
CA ARG A 141 -29.02 37.58 11.97
C ARG A 141 -30.51 37.53 12.23
N LEU A 142 -31.18 38.67 12.11
CA LEU A 142 -32.61 38.82 12.27
C LEU A 142 -33.25 39.09 10.91
N SER A 143 -34.23 38.29 10.53
CA SER A 143 -35.00 38.44 9.30
C SER A 143 -36.28 39.27 9.56
N GLY A 144 -36.80 39.94 8.54
CA GLY A 144 -38.00 40.79 8.61
C GLY A 144 -39.20 40.14 9.32
N ASP A 145 -39.39 38.85 9.09
CA ASP A 145 -40.49 38.04 9.61
C ASP A 145 -40.30 37.55 11.07
N GLY A 146 -39.21 37.94 11.73
CA GLY A 146 -38.87 37.50 13.09
C GLY A 146 -38.06 36.19 13.15
N SER A 147 -37.62 35.64 12.01
CA SER A 147 -36.73 34.49 11.97
C SER A 147 -35.29 34.87 12.36
N ILE A 148 -34.73 34.16 13.33
CA ILE A 148 -33.40 34.42 13.90
C ILE A 148 -32.44 33.30 13.54
N THR A 149 -31.24 33.69 13.12
CA THR A 149 -30.08 32.80 13.00
C THR A 149 -29.04 33.22 14.04
N TYR A 150 -28.68 32.31 14.92
CA TYR A 150 -27.66 32.51 15.93
C TYR A 150 -26.51 31.52 15.74
N GLY A 151 -25.33 32.03 15.40
CA GLY A 151 -24.13 31.23 15.17
C GLY A 151 -23.09 31.47 16.26
N MET A 152 -22.42 30.42 16.72
CA MET A 152 -21.30 30.56 17.66
C MET A 152 -20.20 29.53 17.40
N ARG A 153 -18.95 29.92 17.67
CA ARG A 153 -17.77 29.05 17.56
C ARG A 153 -17.24 28.70 18.95
N PHE A 154 -17.08 27.41 19.23
CA PHE A 154 -16.53 26.92 20.50
C PHE A 154 -15.66 25.67 20.27
N THR A 155 -14.78 25.42 21.22
CA THR A 155 -14.02 24.17 21.33
C THR A 155 -14.52 23.44 22.56
N THR A 156 -14.92 22.18 22.38
CA THR A 156 -15.46 21.34 23.46
C THR A 156 -14.71 20.01 23.52
N THR A 157 -14.46 19.55 24.74
CA THR A 157 -13.88 18.23 25.02
C THR A 157 -14.99 17.31 25.49
N LEU A 158 -15.36 16.37 24.63
CA LEU A 158 -16.51 15.51 24.81
C LEU A 158 -16.06 14.12 25.27
N ALA A 159 -16.83 13.53 26.17
CA ALA A 159 -16.62 12.15 26.60
C ALA A 159 -16.88 11.18 25.44
N CYS A 160 -15.91 10.30 25.18
CA CYS A 160 -16.02 9.21 24.23
C CYS A 160 -15.45 7.94 24.86
N MET A 161 -16.33 7.05 25.32
CA MET A 161 -15.94 5.78 25.92
C MET A 161 -15.48 4.81 24.82
N MET A 162 -14.17 4.80 24.57
CA MET A 162 -13.56 4.02 23.48
C MET A 162 -13.47 2.52 23.83
N ASP A 163 -13.71 1.68 22.82
CA ASP A 163 -13.50 0.24 22.90
C ASP A 163 -12.11 -0.16 22.41
N LEU A 164 -11.23 -0.56 23.33
CA LEU A 164 -9.82 -0.85 23.05
C LEU A 164 -9.53 -2.35 22.90
N HIS A 165 -10.53 -3.25 22.86
CA HIS A 165 -10.28 -4.71 22.77
C HIS A 165 -9.39 -5.07 21.57
N TYR A 166 -9.66 -4.47 20.42
CA TYR A 166 -8.93 -4.69 19.18
C TYR A 166 -7.76 -3.72 18.97
N TYR A 167 -7.39 -2.92 19.97
CA TYR A 167 -6.32 -1.94 19.85
C TYR A 167 -5.01 -2.58 19.35
N PRO A 168 -4.30 -1.98 18.37
CA PRO A 168 -4.58 -0.71 17.65
C PRO A 168 -5.37 -0.86 16.31
N LEU A 169 -6.03 -1.98 16.07
CA LEU A 169 -6.91 -2.22 14.90
C LEU A 169 -8.39 -1.89 15.20
N ASP A 170 -8.61 -1.02 16.18
CA ASP A 170 -9.90 -0.60 16.71
C ASP A 170 -10.61 0.43 15.81
N SER A 171 -11.93 0.53 15.98
CA SER A 171 -12.75 1.59 15.42
C SER A 171 -13.61 2.16 16.54
N GLN A 172 -13.67 3.48 16.63
CA GLN A 172 -14.34 4.20 17.69
C GLN A 172 -15.58 4.92 17.16
N ASN A 173 -16.59 5.01 18.01
CA ASN A 173 -17.78 5.80 17.74
C ASN A 173 -17.90 6.89 18.81
N CYS A 174 -17.58 8.12 18.43
CA CYS A 174 -17.62 9.26 19.33
C CYS A 174 -18.77 10.19 18.98
N THR A 175 -19.54 10.61 19.97
CA THR A 175 -20.76 11.42 19.76
C THR A 175 -20.60 12.85 20.25
N VAL A 176 -21.36 13.76 19.64
CA VAL A 176 -21.70 15.08 20.17
C VAL A 176 -23.17 15.01 20.56
N GLU A 177 -23.48 15.23 21.82
CA GLU A 177 -24.86 15.21 22.31
C GLU A 177 -25.30 16.62 22.71
N ILE A 178 -26.36 17.12 22.09
CA ILE A 178 -26.91 18.46 22.30
C ILE A 178 -28.32 18.34 22.87
N GLU A 179 -28.61 19.09 23.93
CA GLU A 179 -29.91 19.09 24.61
C GLU A 179 -30.21 20.50 25.18
N SER A 180 -31.48 20.76 25.52
CA SER A 180 -31.89 21.92 26.32
C SER A 180 -31.73 21.65 27.81
N TYR A 181 -31.18 22.59 28.57
CA TYR A 181 -30.96 22.41 30.00
C TYR A 181 -32.27 22.40 30.81
N GLY A 182 -33.19 23.31 30.50
CA GLY A 182 -34.39 23.58 31.28
C GLY A 182 -35.71 23.30 30.56
N TYR A 183 -35.75 23.34 29.23
CA TYR A 183 -37.01 23.18 28.48
C TYR A 183 -37.25 21.73 28.05
N THR A 184 -38.41 21.20 28.42
CA THR A 184 -38.87 19.88 27.98
C THR A 184 -39.40 19.93 26.54
N VAL A 185 -39.72 18.76 25.97
CA VAL A 185 -40.37 18.64 24.65
C VAL A 185 -41.73 19.36 24.53
N LEU A 186 -42.34 19.76 25.66
CA LEU A 186 -43.56 20.56 25.68
C LEU A 186 -43.27 22.05 25.39
N ASP A 187 -42.04 22.49 25.59
CA ASP A 187 -41.64 23.88 25.47
C ASP A 187 -40.73 24.14 24.28
N VAL A 188 -39.71 23.31 24.09
CA VAL A 188 -38.72 23.44 23.02
C VAL A 188 -38.46 22.06 22.41
N VAL A 189 -38.56 21.99 21.09
CA VAL A 189 -38.22 20.78 20.32
C VAL A 189 -37.08 21.13 19.38
N MET A 190 -35.90 20.55 19.66
CA MET A 190 -34.70 20.69 18.84
C MET A 190 -34.73 19.69 17.69
N TYR A 191 -34.35 20.10 16.48
CA TYR A 191 -34.28 19.20 15.32
C TYR A 191 -33.10 19.56 14.39
N TRP A 192 -32.63 18.56 13.66
CA TRP A 192 -31.60 18.72 12.63
C TRP A 192 -32.19 19.34 11.36
N LYS A 193 -31.54 20.36 10.79
CA LYS A 193 -31.90 20.88 9.45
C LYS A 193 -31.55 19.88 8.35
N ASP A 194 -32.06 20.12 7.13
CA ASP A 194 -31.85 19.26 5.95
C ASP A 194 -30.37 18.97 5.66
N THR A 195 -29.49 19.96 5.86
CA THR A 195 -28.03 19.78 5.81
C THR A 195 -27.45 20.02 7.22
N PRO A 196 -27.45 19.00 8.10
CA PRO A 196 -27.17 19.21 9.51
C PRO A 196 -25.68 19.32 9.84
N VAL A 197 -24.80 18.83 8.97
CA VAL A 197 -23.35 18.78 9.22
C VAL A 197 -22.57 19.22 7.98
N ARG A 198 -21.59 20.10 8.18
CA ARG A 198 -20.63 20.57 7.15
C ARG A 198 -19.19 20.52 7.67
N GLY A 199 -18.20 20.58 6.77
CA GLY A 199 -16.78 20.68 7.13
C GLY A 199 -16.07 19.36 7.51
N VAL A 200 -16.79 18.25 7.64
CA VAL A 200 -16.19 16.95 8.02
C VAL A 200 -15.21 16.43 6.96
N GLU A 201 -15.45 16.71 5.68
CA GLU A 201 -14.60 16.26 4.56
C GLU A 201 -13.22 16.96 4.53
N GLU A 202 -13.13 18.15 5.12
CA GLU A 202 -11.89 18.96 5.18
C GLU A 202 -11.07 18.67 6.45
N ALA A 203 -11.68 17.99 7.42
CA ALA A 203 -11.06 17.72 8.71
C ALA A 203 -10.11 16.51 8.64
N GLU A 204 -8.80 16.75 8.67
CA GLU A 204 -7.79 15.70 8.75
C GLU A 204 -7.35 15.43 10.20
N LEU A 205 -7.26 14.14 10.55
CA LEU A 205 -6.82 13.66 11.86
C LEU A 205 -5.46 12.93 11.69
N PRO A 206 -4.42 13.27 12.45
CA PRO A 206 -3.11 12.62 12.31
C PRO A 206 -3.12 11.12 12.62
N GLN A 207 -3.89 10.70 13.64
CA GLN A 207 -3.90 9.33 14.16
C GLN A 207 -5.12 8.52 13.75
N PHE A 208 -6.18 9.17 13.26
CA PHE A 208 -7.44 8.54 12.92
C PHE A 208 -7.92 8.97 11.53
N THR A 209 -8.83 8.21 10.95
CA THR A 209 -9.52 8.55 9.72
C THR A 209 -11.01 8.49 9.98
N ILE A 210 -11.72 9.53 9.56
CA ILE A 210 -13.18 9.61 9.68
C ILE A 210 -13.76 8.74 8.55
N ILE A 211 -14.41 7.63 8.92
CA ILE A 211 -15.07 6.74 7.94
C ILE A 211 -16.40 7.35 7.49
N GLY A 212 -17.09 8.05 8.40
CA GLY A 212 -18.37 8.67 8.16
C GLY A 212 -18.95 9.25 9.45
N TYR A 213 -20.10 9.90 9.32
CA TYR A 213 -20.85 10.45 10.43
C TYR A 213 -22.35 10.16 10.25
N GLU A 214 -23.07 10.09 11.37
CA GLU A 214 -24.51 9.85 11.41
C GLU A 214 -25.17 10.84 12.38
N THR A 215 -26.27 11.45 11.96
CA THR A 215 -27.11 12.29 12.84
C THR A 215 -28.31 11.48 13.32
N ASN A 216 -28.63 11.62 14.59
CA ASN A 216 -29.77 10.99 15.23
C ASN A 216 -30.45 12.01 16.17
N ASP A 217 -31.74 11.81 16.41
CA ASP A 217 -32.52 12.56 17.39
C ASP A 217 -33.29 11.57 18.27
N ARG A 218 -33.29 11.81 19.58
CA ARG A 218 -33.93 10.92 20.55
C ARG A 218 -34.58 11.71 21.68
N LYS A 219 -35.62 11.13 22.28
CA LYS A 219 -36.25 11.68 23.48
C LYS A 219 -35.64 11.02 24.71
N GLU A 220 -34.97 11.81 25.53
CA GLU A 220 -34.35 11.35 26.77
C GLU A 220 -35.28 11.63 27.95
N ARG A 221 -35.49 10.64 28.82
CA ARG A 221 -36.37 10.78 29.99
C ARG A 221 -35.52 11.01 31.23
N LEU A 222 -35.56 12.23 31.76
CA LEU A 222 -34.91 12.62 33.00
C LEU A 222 -35.93 12.71 34.13
N ALA A 223 -35.47 12.86 35.37
CA ALA A 223 -36.34 13.00 36.53
C ALA A 223 -37.25 14.24 36.45
N THR A 224 -36.80 15.28 35.74
CA THR A 224 -37.49 16.57 35.57
C THR A 224 -38.46 16.60 34.39
N GLY A 225 -38.39 15.64 33.45
CA GLY A 225 -39.22 15.66 32.25
C GLY A 225 -38.65 14.85 31.08
N ILE A 226 -39.26 15.03 29.90
CA ILE A 226 -38.79 14.44 28.64
C ILE A 226 -38.13 15.55 27.83
N TYR A 227 -36.89 15.33 27.40
CA TYR A 227 -36.08 16.31 26.66
C TYR A 227 -35.76 15.77 25.27
N GLN A 228 -35.65 16.68 24.29
CA GLN A 228 -35.22 16.32 22.94
C GLN A 228 -33.69 16.42 22.87
N ARG A 229 -33.02 15.31 22.58
CA ARG A 229 -31.57 15.22 22.45
C ARG A 229 -31.18 14.96 21.00
N LEU A 230 -30.33 15.82 20.48
CA LEU A 230 -29.70 15.64 19.18
C LEU A 230 -28.33 14.97 19.37
N SER A 231 -27.99 14.04 18.49
CA SER A 231 -26.73 13.29 18.55
C SER A 231 -26.07 13.26 17.18
N LEU A 232 -24.81 13.68 17.11
CA LEU A 232 -23.96 13.52 15.94
C LEU A 232 -22.87 12.50 16.27
N SER A 233 -22.84 11.39 15.57
CA SER A 233 -21.91 10.27 15.75
C SER A 233 -20.82 10.31 14.68
N PHE A 234 -19.56 10.23 15.09
CA PHE A 234 -18.40 10.10 14.20
C PHE A 234 -17.81 8.70 14.31
N LYS A 235 -17.68 8.03 13.15
CA LYS A 235 -17.01 6.74 13.07
C LYS A 235 -15.53 6.94 12.75
N LEU A 236 -14.68 6.79 13.75
CA LEU A 236 -13.24 7.01 13.67
C LEU A 236 -12.50 5.67 13.53
N GLN A 237 -11.59 5.55 12.57
CA GLN A 237 -10.72 4.38 12.40
C GLN A 237 -9.27 4.75 12.68
N ARG A 238 -8.59 3.96 13.50
CA ARG A 238 -7.19 4.22 13.85
C ARG A 238 -6.24 3.91 12.69
N ASN A 239 -5.27 4.79 12.47
CA ASN A 239 -4.17 4.56 11.54
C ASN A 239 -3.07 3.69 12.17
N ILE A 240 -2.86 2.50 11.61
CA ILE A 240 -1.96 1.47 12.18
C ILE A 240 -0.47 1.74 11.94
N GLY A 241 -0.12 2.61 10.99
CA GLY A 241 1.24 2.73 10.46
C GLY A 241 2.30 3.00 11.54
N TYR A 242 2.01 3.91 12.47
CA TYR A 242 2.90 4.23 13.59
C TYR A 242 3.20 3.00 14.47
N PHE A 243 2.16 2.24 14.84
CA PHE A 243 2.28 1.05 15.67
C PHE A 243 3.08 -0.07 14.98
N VAL A 244 2.99 -0.18 13.65
CA VAL A 244 3.78 -1.15 12.89
C VAL A 244 5.27 -0.88 13.04
N PHE A 245 5.70 0.37 12.84
CA PHE A 245 7.13 0.71 12.88
C PHE A 245 7.69 0.81 14.30
N GLN A 246 6.90 1.26 15.27
CA GLN A 246 7.41 1.47 16.63
C GLN A 246 7.28 0.22 17.52
N THR A 247 6.25 -0.60 17.33
CA THR A 247 5.98 -1.75 18.20
C THR A 247 6.14 -3.08 17.45
N TYR A 248 5.38 -3.31 16.38
CA TYR A 248 5.36 -4.64 15.75
C TYR A 248 6.70 -5.04 15.13
N LEU A 249 7.30 -4.16 14.32
CA LEU A 249 8.56 -4.44 13.63
C LEU A 249 9.73 -4.63 14.62
N PRO A 250 9.97 -3.75 15.61
CA PRO A 250 11.00 -3.98 16.62
C PRO A 250 10.79 -5.27 17.42
N SER A 251 9.55 -5.59 17.82
CA SER A 251 9.26 -6.86 18.51
C SER A 251 9.57 -8.09 17.66
N ILE A 252 9.28 -8.07 16.35
CA ILE A 252 9.67 -9.17 15.44
C ILE A 252 11.19 -9.31 15.39
N LEU A 253 11.90 -8.19 15.22
CA LEU A 253 13.36 -8.20 15.17
C LEU A 253 13.97 -8.71 16.47
N ILE A 254 13.41 -8.37 17.63
CA ILE A 254 13.88 -8.87 18.94
C ILE A 254 13.67 -10.38 19.05
N VAL A 255 12.53 -10.90 18.61
CA VAL A 255 12.28 -12.35 18.58
C VAL A 255 13.31 -13.04 17.66
N MET A 256 13.54 -12.50 16.46
CA MET A 256 14.55 -13.04 15.54
C MET A 256 15.97 -12.97 16.13
N LEU A 257 16.31 -11.88 16.80
CA LEU A 257 17.59 -11.71 17.49
C LEU A 257 17.77 -12.73 18.61
N SER A 258 16.70 -13.08 19.33
CA SER A 258 16.77 -14.11 20.39
C SER A 258 17.21 -15.47 19.84
N TRP A 259 16.87 -15.80 18.59
CA TRP A 259 17.27 -17.06 17.94
C TRP A 259 18.74 -17.07 17.52
N VAL A 260 19.40 -15.92 17.42
CA VAL A 260 20.83 -15.84 17.09
C VAL A 260 21.68 -16.53 18.16
N SER A 261 21.19 -16.60 19.40
CA SER A 261 21.82 -17.37 20.48
C SER A 261 22.07 -18.84 20.11
N PHE A 262 21.26 -19.43 19.23
CA PHE A 262 21.38 -20.82 18.79
C PHE A 262 22.57 -21.06 17.85
N TRP A 263 23.01 -20.04 17.09
CA TRP A 263 24.15 -20.16 16.16
C TRP A 263 25.50 -19.81 16.78
N ILE A 264 25.52 -19.08 17.90
CA ILE A 264 26.76 -18.79 18.65
C ILE A 264 27.30 -20.11 19.23
N ASN A 265 28.61 -20.35 19.32
CA ASN A 265 29.12 -21.61 19.89
C ASN A 265 28.71 -21.80 21.37
N HIS A 266 28.42 -23.03 21.82
CA HIS A 266 27.96 -23.30 23.20
C HIS A 266 29.00 -23.01 24.27
N GLU A 267 30.27 -22.93 23.90
CA GLU A 267 31.36 -22.56 24.79
C GLU A 267 31.36 -21.06 25.15
N ALA A 268 30.75 -20.20 24.33
CA ALA A 268 30.65 -18.76 24.56
C ALA A 268 29.44 -18.40 25.45
N THR A 269 29.44 -18.87 26.70
CA THR A 269 28.32 -18.73 27.63
C THR A 269 27.99 -17.28 27.98
N SER A 270 29.00 -16.41 28.12
CA SER A 270 28.82 -15.00 28.49
C SER A 270 28.02 -14.23 27.43
N ALA A 271 28.37 -14.38 26.15
CA ALA A 271 27.70 -13.73 25.03
C ALA A 271 26.23 -14.18 24.89
N ARG A 272 25.96 -15.47 25.07
CA ARG A 272 24.60 -16.04 24.97
C ARG A 272 23.69 -15.56 26.12
N VAL A 273 24.19 -15.56 27.36
CA VAL A 273 23.43 -15.06 28.53
C VAL A 273 23.14 -13.57 28.38
N ALA A 274 24.12 -12.77 27.99
CA ALA A 274 23.95 -11.35 27.77
C ALA A 274 22.87 -11.07 26.70
N LEU A 275 22.95 -11.74 25.55
CA LEU A 275 21.97 -11.59 24.47
C LEU A 275 20.56 -12.02 24.90
N GLY A 276 20.42 -13.12 25.64
CA GLY A 276 19.14 -13.59 26.16
C GLY A 276 18.51 -12.63 27.19
N ILE A 277 19.30 -12.12 28.14
CA ILE A 277 18.81 -11.14 29.13
C ILE A 277 18.45 -9.81 28.47
N THR A 278 19.31 -9.31 27.56
CA THR A 278 19.05 -8.05 26.86
C THR A 278 17.78 -8.14 26.00
N THR A 279 17.53 -9.26 25.32
CA THR A 279 16.29 -9.41 24.54
C THR A 279 15.04 -9.47 25.42
N VAL A 280 15.08 -10.14 26.57
CA VAL A 280 13.98 -10.13 27.56
C VAL A 280 13.75 -8.72 28.13
N LEU A 281 14.82 -8.01 28.50
CA LEU A 281 14.74 -6.66 29.04
C LEU A 281 14.16 -5.69 28.00
N THR A 282 14.67 -5.70 26.77
CA THR A 282 14.17 -4.84 25.68
C THR A 282 12.70 -5.13 25.38
N MET A 283 12.29 -6.41 25.37
CA MET A 283 10.88 -6.77 25.17
C MET A 283 10.00 -6.25 26.32
N THR A 284 10.49 -6.31 27.56
CA THR A 284 9.80 -5.78 28.74
C THR A 284 9.68 -4.26 28.69
N THR A 285 10.73 -3.57 28.25
CA THR A 285 10.75 -2.11 28.05
C THR A 285 9.72 -1.67 27.01
N ILE A 286 9.68 -2.32 25.84
CA ILE A 286 8.68 -2.02 24.81
C ILE A 286 7.26 -2.29 25.34
N SER A 287 7.04 -3.43 26.00
CA SER A 287 5.71 -3.75 26.55
C SER A 287 5.26 -2.75 27.61
N THR A 288 6.17 -2.23 28.42
CA THR A 288 5.86 -1.23 29.44
C THR A 288 5.55 0.12 28.82
N GLY A 289 6.31 0.55 27.79
CA GLY A 289 6.07 1.80 27.06
C GLY A 289 4.72 1.84 26.34
N VAL A 290 4.31 0.71 25.76
CA VAL A 290 2.95 0.57 25.18
C VAL A 290 1.87 0.63 26.26
N ARG A 291 2.11 0.02 27.43
CA ARG A 291 1.12 0.03 28.51
C ARG A 291 1.00 1.39 29.20
N SER A 292 2.07 2.19 29.23
CA SER A 292 2.03 3.55 29.80
C SER A 292 1.32 4.58 28.92
N SER A 293 1.21 4.32 27.63
CA SER A 293 0.48 5.17 26.68
C SER A 293 -1.02 4.84 26.58
N LEU A 294 -1.49 3.85 27.35
CA LEU A 294 -2.88 3.40 27.33
C LEU A 294 -3.53 3.54 28.71
N PRO A 295 -4.86 3.75 28.76
CA PRO A 295 -5.60 3.74 30.02
C PRO A 295 -5.51 2.36 30.69
N ARG A 296 -5.61 2.36 32.02
CA ARG A 296 -5.75 1.12 32.80
C ARG A 296 -7.18 0.62 32.67
N ILE A 297 -7.35 -0.39 31.82
CA ILE A 297 -8.64 -1.07 31.56
C ILE A 297 -8.57 -2.52 32.02
N SER A 298 -9.70 -3.09 32.41
CA SER A 298 -9.79 -4.44 33.01
C SER A 298 -9.68 -5.59 32.01
N TYR A 299 -9.94 -5.34 30.73
CA TYR A 299 -9.93 -6.35 29.68
C TYR A 299 -8.59 -6.41 28.93
N VAL A 300 -8.34 -7.58 28.33
CA VAL A 300 -7.13 -7.85 27.54
C VAL A 300 -7.25 -7.25 26.15
N LYS A 301 -6.23 -6.51 25.72
CA LYS A 301 -6.15 -5.90 24.38
C LYS A 301 -5.41 -6.82 23.41
N ALA A 302 -5.72 -6.72 22.13
CA ALA A 302 -5.03 -7.49 21.08
C ALA A 302 -3.50 -7.28 21.11
N ILE A 303 -3.04 -6.04 21.34
CA ILE A 303 -1.62 -5.72 21.51
C ILE A 303 -0.97 -6.42 22.72
N ASP A 304 -1.70 -6.58 23.83
CA ASP A 304 -1.18 -7.27 25.02
C ASP A 304 -0.93 -8.75 24.71
N ILE A 305 -1.86 -9.41 24.00
CA ILE A 305 -1.70 -10.81 23.57
C ILE A 305 -0.47 -10.96 22.67
N TYR A 306 -0.31 -10.06 21.69
CA TYR A 306 0.83 -10.09 20.78
C TYR A 306 2.17 -9.94 21.52
N LEU A 307 2.28 -8.94 22.41
CA LEU A 307 3.51 -8.69 23.16
C LEU A 307 3.81 -9.81 24.16
N VAL A 308 2.79 -10.40 24.81
CA VAL A 308 2.97 -11.57 25.69
C VAL A 308 3.48 -12.77 24.90
N MET A 309 2.95 -13.03 23.69
CA MET A 309 3.44 -14.13 22.85
C MET A 309 4.91 -13.93 22.43
N CYS A 310 5.28 -12.71 22.01
CA CYS A 310 6.67 -12.37 21.72
C CYS A 310 7.58 -12.54 22.96
N PHE A 311 7.11 -12.11 24.14
CA PHE A 311 7.84 -12.31 25.40
C PHE A 311 8.06 -13.79 25.72
N VAL A 312 7.03 -14.62 25.57
CA VAL A 312 7.12 -16.07 25.78
C VAL A 312 8.16 -16.69 24.84
N PHE A 313 8.22 -16.30 23.57
CA PHE A 313 9.22 -16.81 22.63
C PHE A 313 10.65 -16.41 23.02
N VAL A 314 10.87 -15.15 23.39
CA VAL A 314 12.19 -14.66 23.83
C VAL A 314 12.61 -15.36 25.12
N PHE A 315 11.69 -15.52 26.07
CA PHE A 315 11.95 -16.22 27.33
C PHE A 315 12.22 -17.72 27.12
N ALA A 316 11.51 -18.36 26.19
CA ALA A 316 11.74 -19.76 25.83
C ALA A 316 13.15 -19.98 25.24
N ALA A 317 13.67 -19.05 24.43
CA ALA A 317 15.04 -19.11 23.93
C ALA A 317 16.08 -19.05 25.08
N LEU A 318 15.83 -18.22 26.10
CA LEU A 318 16.68 -18.16 27.29
C LEU A 318 16.63 -19.46 28.12
N LEU A 319 15.44 -20.04 28.29
CA LEU A 319 15.27 -21.33 29.00
C LEU A 319 15.92 -22.49 28.27
N GLU A 320 15.81 -22.53 26.94
CA GLU A 320 16.46 -23.53 26.09
C GLU A 320 17.97 -23.49 26.30
N TYR A 321 18.58 -22.30 26.24
CA TYR A 321 19.99 -22.12 26.52
C TYR A 321 20.38 -22.65 27.92
N ALA A 322 19.60 -22.31 28.94
CA ALA A 322 19.85 -22.77 30.30
C ALA A 322 19.81 -24.31 30.40
N ALA A 323 18.84 -24.95 29.74
CA ALA A 323 18.70 -26.39 29.69
C ALA A 323 19.85 -27.08 28.94
N VAL A 324 20.26 -26.56 27.78
CA VAL A 324 21.41 -27.08 27.01
C VAL A 324 22.71 -26.95 27.80
N ASN A 325 22.93 -25.80 28.43
CA ASN A 325 24.12 -25.58 29.23
C ASN A 325 24.16 -26.53 30.44
N TYR A 326 23.04 -26.71 31.14
CA TYR A 326 22.95 -27.63 32.27
C TYR A 326 23.22 -29.09 31.87
N THR A 327 22.61 -29.55 30.77
CA THR A 327 22.78 -30.93 30.27
C THR A 327 24.21 -31.19 29.77
N TYR A 328 24.82 -30.23 29.06
CA TYR A 328 26.20 -30.33 28.57
C TYR A 328 27.22 -30.43 29.72
N TRP A 329 27.16 -29.50 30.68
CA TRP A 329 28.05 -29.52 31.85
C TRP A 329 27.78 -30.72 32.76
N GLY A 330 26.52 -31.11 32.93
CA GLY A 330 26.13 -32.32 33.66
C GLY A 330 26.69 -33.60 33.03
N ALA A 331 26.67 -33.72 31.71
CA ALA A 331 27.26 -34.86 31.00
C ALA A 331 28.80 -34.89 31.12
N ARG A 332 29.46 -33.73 31.06
CA ARG A 332 30.91 -33.62 31.23
C ARG A 332 31.36 -33.94 32.66
N ALA A 333 30.60 -33.52 33.67
CA ALA A 333 30.83 -33.87 35.07
C ALA A 333 30.72 -35.38 35.30
N LYS A 334 29.68 -36.03 34.75
CA LYS A 334 29.53 -37.50 34.79
C LYS A 334 30.68 -38.22 34.09
N LYS A 335 31.15 -37.72 32.94
CA LYS A 335 32.28 -38.30 32.20
C LYS A 335 33.61 -38.17 32.96
N LYS A 336 33.83 -37.04 33.66
CA LYS A 336 34.98 -36.87 34.58
C LYS A 336 34.90 -37.81 35.78
N SER A 337 33.73 -37.97 36.41
CA SER A 337 33.53 -38.93 37.51
C SER A 337 33.85 -40.36 37.06
N LYS A 338 33.26 -40.80 35.93
CA LYS A 338 33.46 -42.16 35.41
C LYS A 338 34.91 -42.44 34.99
N LYS A 339 35.64 -41.41 34.53
CA LYS A 339 37.08 -41.51 34.24
C LYS A 339 37.91 -41.63 35.52
N LYS A 340 37.55 -40.88 36.56
CA LYS A 340 38.18 -40.95 37.89
C LYS A 340 37.93 -42.32 38.56
N ASP A 341 36.70 -42.83 38.48
CA ASP A 341 36.35 -44.17 38.99
C ASP A 341 37.12 -45.27 38.25
N ASN A 342 37.25 -45.17 36.92
CA ASN A 342 38.05 -46.11 36.12
C ASN A 342 39.57 -46.00 36.38
N GLU A 343 40.09 -44.82 36.70
CA GLU A 343 41.50 -44.62 37.09
C GLU A 343 41.77 -45.16 38.50
N GLU A 344 40.87 -44.94 39.47
CA GLU A 344 40.94 -45.52 40.82
C GLU A 344 40.84 -47.05 40.78
N GLN A 345 40.00 -47.61 39.90
CA GLN A 345 39.86 -49.05 39.72
C GLN A 345 41.10 -49.69 39.05
N LYS A 346 41.77 -48.98 38.13
CA LYS A 346 43.06 -49.39 37.56
C LYS A 346 44.19 -49.38 38.59
N VAL A 347 44.21 -48.39 39.50
CA VAL A 347 45.18 -48.32 40.61
C VAL A 347 44.92 -49.40 41.68
N LEU A 348 43.67 -49.82 41.88
CA LEU A 348 43.34 -50.94 42.77
C LEU A 348 43.78 -52.31 42.19
N THR A 349 43.66 -52.49 40.86
CA THR A 349 44.14 -53.71 40.19
C THR A 349 45.66 -53.80 40.07
N SER A 350 46.40 -52.69 40.13
CA SER A 350 47.88 -52.72 40.11
C SER A 350 48.52 -52.91 41.49
N LYS A 351 47.73 -52.91 42.58
CA LYS A 351 48.22 -53.10 43.97
C LYS A 351 48.07 -54.53 44.52
N THR A 352 47.60 -55.48 43.72
CA THR A 352 47.55 -56.92 44.08
C THR A 352 48.62 -57.75 43.37
N GLY A 353 49.83 -57.21 43.29
CA GLY A 353 51.00 -57.94 42.80
C GLY A 353 52.30 -57.26 43.20
N SER A 354 52.97 -57.84 44.21
CA SER A 354 54.37 -57.65 44.62
C SER A 354 54.60 -56.97 45.99
N LYS A 355 55.35 -57.69 46.82
CA LYS A 355 55.76 -57.43 48.20
C LYS A 355 57.06 -56.60 48.26
N ALA A 356 57.11 -55.70 49.24
CA ALA A 356 58.21 -55.33 50.15
C ALA A 356 59.63 -55.01 49.62
N THR A 357 60.05 -53.73 49.79
CA THR A 357 61.19 -53.28 50.65
C THR A 357 61.23 -51.74 50.76
N SER A 358 61.80 -51.23 51.86
CA SER A 358 61.92 -49.83 52.35
C SER A 358 63.38 -49.31 52.26
N PRO A 359 63.81 -48.11 52.74
CA PRO A 359 63.24 -46.73 52.75
C PRO A 359 64.25 -45.55 52.44
N PHE A 360 63.74 -44.28 52.39
CA PHE A 360 64.38 -42.94 52.65
C PHE A 360 65.03 -42.09 51.48
N PRO A 361 65.31 -40.75 51.62
CA PRO A 361 64.39 -39.61 51.33
C PRO A 361 65.03 -38.37 50.58
N GLY A 362 64.27 -37.29 50.32
CA GLY A 362 64.76 -35.93 49.94
C GLY A 362 63.80 -35.18 48.99
N SER A 363 63.06 -34.12 49.41
CA SER A 363 63.40 -32.67 49.38
C SER A 363 63.80 -32.17 47.97
N THR A 364 63.24 -31.15 47.31
CA THR A 364 62.83 -29.78 47.69
C THR A 364 62.15 -29.08 46.49
N ASP A 365 61.27 -28.11 46.76
CA ASP A 365 60.98 -26.82 46.07
C ASP A 365 60.52 -26.78 44.59
N ALA A 366 59.32 -26.24 44.29
CA ALA A 366 58.96 -24.82 44.02
C ALA A 366 59.54 -24.34 42.66
N ASP A 367 58.87 -23.72 41.70
CA ASP A 367 57.61 -22.98 41.56
C ASP A 367 57.17 -23.04 40.09
N ILE A 368 55.91 -22.69 39.77
CA ILE A 368 55.55 -21.55 38.90
C ILE A 368 54.02 -21.51 38.71
N ILE A 369 53.51 -20.31 38.94
CA ILE A 369 52.14 -19.83 39.02
C ILE A 369 51.48 -19.76 37.63
N GLU A 370 50.20 -20.15 37.53
CA GLU A 370 49.25 -19.39 36.74
C GLU A 370 47.85 -19.40 37.40
N LEU A 371 47.33 -18.20 37.62
CA LEU A 371 46.11 -17.89 38.37
C LEU A 371 44.84 -18.45 37.68
N GLN A 372 43.96 -19.08 38.46
CA GLN A 372 42.60 -19.38 38.01
C GLN A 372 41.60 -18.69 38.94
N ASP A 373 40.81 -17.80 38.33
CA ASP A 373 39.80 -16.96 38.94
C ASP A 373 38.73 -17.73 39.73
N LEU A 374 38.39 -17.11 40.85
CA LEU A 374 37.32 -17.44 41.79
C LEU A 374 35.98 -17.74 41.09
N ARG A 375 35.40 -18.90 41.39
CA ARG A 375 33.95 -19.11 41.31
C ARG A 375 33.41 -19.69 42.62
N MET A 376 32.59 -18.87 43.27
CA MET A 376 31.79 -19.22 44.44
C MET A 376 30.81 -20.35 44.13
N SER A 377 30.80 -21.35 45.00
CA SER A 377 29.84 -22.46 45.07
C SER A 377 28.51 -22.03 45.71
N PRO A 378 27.35 -22.57 45.30
CA PRO A 378 26.16 -22.60 46.14
C PRO A 378 26.09 -23.90 46.96
N LEU A 379 25.63 -23.73 48.20
CA LEU A 379 25.50 -24.69 49.30
C LEU A 379 24.62 -25.93 48.99
N PRO A 380 24.81 -27.08 49.69
CA PRO A 380 23.94 -28.24 49.61
C PRO A 380 22.78 -28.23 50.63
N SER A 381 21.69 -28.88 50.22
CA SER A 381 20.41 -29.08 50.91
C SER A 381 20.52 -29.88 52.21
N ILE A 382 19.70 -29.47 53.20
CA ILE A 382 19.47 -30.14 54.49
C ILE A 382 18.62 -31.41 54.33
N ARG A 383 18.79 -32.28 55.33
CA ARG A 383 18.63 -33.73 55.41
C ARG A 383 17.35 -34.12 56.18
N ASN A 384 16.88 -35.34 55.87
CA ASN A 384 16.20 -36.34 56.72
C ASN A 384 14.69 -36.29 57.07
N ARG A 385 14.08 -37.43 56.70
CA ARG A 385 12.95 -38.19 57.24
C ARG A 385 12.73 -38.17 58.76
N SER A 386 11.45 -38.21 59.12
CA SER A 386 10.87 -39.00 60.23
C SER A 386 9.55 -39.64 59.74
N GLY A 387 9.44 -40.98 59.80
CA GLY A 387 8.42 -41.70 60.59
C GLY A 387 7.47 -42.49 59.67
N LEU A 388 7.65 -43.81 59.48
CA LEU A 388 7.00 -44.92 60.20
C LEU A 388 5.47 -45.04 59.98
N ILE A 389 5.04 -46.02 59.17
CA ILE A 389 4.22 -47.19 59.56
C ILE A 389 3.57 -47.83 58.30
N SER A 390 3.73 -49.16 58.21
CA SER A 390 3.09 -50.11 57.32
C SER A 390 1.67 -50.47 57.78
N GLY A 391 0.73 -50.72 56.85
CA GLY A 391 -0.54 -51.34 57.19
C GLY A 391 -1.41 -51.63 55.97
N SER A 392 -1.47 -52.89 55.58
CA SER A 392 -2.36 -53.50 54.59
C SER A 392 -3.80 -53.64 55.11
N SER A 393 -4.83 -53.45 54.26
CA SER A 393 -6.00 -54.34 54.08
C SER A 393 -7.19 -53.64 53.39
N THR A 394 -7.80 -54.36 52.44
CA THR A 394 -9.14 -54.20 51.83
C THR A 394 -10.24 -54.74 52.77
N PRO A 395 -11.56 -54.71 52.44
CA PRO A 395 -12.41 -53.75 51.69
C PRO A 395 -13.75 -53.42 52.43
N GLY A 396 -14.53 -52.42 51.96
CA GLY A 396 -16.01 -52.44 52.13
C GLY A 396 -16.76 -51.13 52.46
N LEU A 397 -17.70 -50.80 51.56
CA LEU A 397 -19.01 -50.13 51.75
C LEU A 397 -19.13 -48.61 52.05
N GLY A 398 -19.26 -47.82 50.97
CA GLY A 398 -20.45 -47.02 50.62
C GLY A 398 -20.85 -45.78 51.43
N LYS A 399 -20.78 -44.59 50.81
CA LYS A 399 -21.95 -43.73 50.47
C LYS A 399 -21.57 -42.42 49.76
N HIS A 400 -22.30 -42.16 48.67
CA HIS A 400 -22.80 -40.89 48.11
C HIS A 400 -21.90 -39.83 47.42
N HIS A 401 -22.34 -39.55 46.19
CA HIS A 401 -22.43 -38.29 45.42
C HIS A 401 -21.24 -37.76 44.58
N ASP A 402 -21.40 -38.00 43.27
CA ASP A 402 -21.15 -37.15 42.09
C ASP A 402 -21.44 -35.64 42.25
N PRO A 403 -21.06 -34.73 41.28
CA PRO A 403 -20.60 -35.05 39.92
C PRO A 403 -19.35 -34.32 39.35
N VAL A 404 -18.70 -35.07 38.45
CA VAL A 404 -18.30 -34.72 37.07
C VAL A 404 -17.02 -33.90 36.85
N LYS A 405 -15.95 -34.67 36.61
CA LYS A 405 -14.84 -34.35 35.70
C LYS A 405 -15.23 -34.70 34.25
N PHE A 406 -14.85 -33.83 33.32
CA PHE A 406 -14.79 -34.08 31.88
C PHE A 406 -13.77 -35.17 31.52
N PRO A 407 -14.07 -36.01 30.50
CA PRO A 407 -13.06 -36.67 29.70
C PRO A 407 -13.16 -36.29 28.20
N PRO A 408 -12.17 -36.69 27.38
CA PRO A 408 -11.78 -35.99 26.16
C PRO A 408 -12.30 -36.63 24.86
N SER A 409 -12.13 -35.85 23.78
CA SER A 409 -11.95 -36.25 22.37
C SER A 409 -13.00 -37.14 21.72
N PHE A 410 -13.55 -36.75 20.57
CA PHE A 410 -13.77 -37.66 19.45
C PHE A 410 -13.91 -36.93 18.11
N ARG A 411 -13.79 -37.75 17.08
CA ARG A 411 -13.40 -37.53 15.68
C ARG A 411 -14.66 -37.58 14.78
N ILE A 412 -14.50 -37.17 13.51
CA ILE A 412 -15.19 -37.65 12.27
C ILE A 412 -16.46 -36.91 11.78
N SER A 413 -16.32 -36.35 10.54
CA SER A 413 -17.22 -36.37 9.35
C SER A 413 -18.69 -35.88 9.42
N ARG A 414 -19.10 -35.01 8.48
CA ARG A 414 -19.94 -35.39 7.31
C ARG A 414 -20.37 -34.22 6.40
N THR A 415 -20.83 -34.65 5.24
CA THR A 415 -21.30 -34.05 3.98
C THR A 415 -22.65 -33.30 4.02
N VAL A 416 -22.81 -32.34 3.09
CA VAL A 416 -23.99 -31.83 2.31
C VAL A 416 -25.35 -31.51 3.00
N ALA A 417 -25.87 -30.28 2.86
CA ALA A 417 -27.09 -29.91 2.08
C ALA A 417 -27.67 -28.50 2.40
N TYR A 418 -28.41 -27.97 1.43
CA TYR A 418 -28.95 -26.61 1.21
C TYR A 418 -29.99 -26.07 2.20
N ASN A 419 -30.06 -24.73 2.38
CA ASN A 419 -31.25 -23.94 2.01
C ASN A 419 -31.07 -22.40 2.04
N THR A 420 -31.90 -21.78 1.20
CA THR A 420 -31.91 -20.43 0.61
C THR A 420 -32.72 -19.38 1.38
N HIS A 421 -32.26 -18.11 1.37
CA HIS A 421 -32.94 -16.89 0.86
C HIS A 421 -32.51 -15.57 1.56
N GLY A 422 -32.33 -14.51 0.77
CA GLY A 422 -32.25 -13.11 1.23
C GLY A 422 -31.40 -12.24 0.30
N ARG A 423 -31.96 -11.82 -0.85
CA ARG A 423 -31.37 -10.83 -1.75
C ARG A 423 -31.37 -9.46 -1.07
N ASN A 424 -30.26 -8.74 -1.14
CA ASN A 424 -30.28 -7.29 -1.33
C ASN A 424 -29.19 -6.89 -2.33
N SER A 425 -29.64 -6.16 -3.36
CA SER A 425 -28.94 -5.77 -4.57
C SER A 425 -28.16 -4.48 -4.36
N GLY A 426 -26.83 -4.57 -4.34
CA GLY A 426 -25.91 -3.46 -4.58
C GLY A 426 -25.05 -3.77 -5.80
N LEU A 427 -25.02 -2.86 -6.77
CA LEU A 427 -24.27 -2.97 -8.03
C LEU A 427 -22.77 -3.23 -7.78
N ARG A 428 -22.37 -4.50 -7.87
CA ARG A 428 -20.96 -4.91 -7.92
C ARG A 428 -20.47 -4.86 -9.36
N TYR A 429 -19.50 -4.00 -9.65
CA TYR A 429 -18.70 -4.08 -10.87
C TYR A 429 -17.98 -5.45 -10.92
N ARG A 430 -18.50 -6.37 -11.77
CA ARG A 430 -17.85 -7.65 -12.08
C ARG A 430 -16.76 -7.42 -13.12
N GLY A 431 -15.58 -7.01 -12.66
CA GLY A 431 -14.35 -7.13 -13.45
C GLY A 431 -14.04 -8.60 -13.81
N PRO A 432 -13.22 -8.86 -14.84
CA PRO A 432 -12.92 -10.20 -15.34
C PRO A 432 -12.33 -11.12 -14.25
N LYS A 433 -12.62 -12.42 -14.33
CA LYS A 433 -12.13 -13.44 -13.38
C LYS A 433 -10.59 -13.44 -13.34
N GLN A 434 -10.03 -13.27 -12.14
CA GLN A 434 -8.61 -13.06 -11.80
C GLN A 434 -7.59 -14.15 -12.23
N ASN A 435 -8.01 -15.20 -12.96
CA ASN A 435 -7.19 -16.39 -13.19
C ASN A 435 -7.32 -16.96 -14.61
N LYS A 436 -7.72 -16.15 -15.58
CA LYS A 436 -7.87 -16.59 -16.96
C LYS A 436 -6.49 -16.81 -17.60
N PRO A 437 -6.23 -17.95 -18.26
CA PRO A 437 -5.04 -18.10 -19.11
C PRO A 437 -5.07 -17.04 -20.22
N LYS A 438 -3.89 -16.50 -20.59
CA LYS A 438 -3.78 -15.28 -21.41
C LYS A 438 -4.50 -15.34 -22.77
N HIS A 439 -4.62 -16.51 -23.40
CA HIS A 439 -5.44 -16.65 -24.61
C HIS A 439 -6.89 -16.20 -24.38
N GLU A 440 -7.43 -16.42 -23.18
CA GLU A 440 -8.73 -15.90 -22.79
C GLU A 440 -8.73 -14.39 -22.50
N LEU A 441 -7.59 -13.73 -22.22
CA LEU A 441 -7.53 -12.26 -22.08
C LEU A 441 -7.62 -11.57 -23.44
N ILE A 442 -6.88 -12.06 -24.44
CA ILE A 442 -6.91 -11.54 -25.81
C ILE A 442 -8.29 -11.82 -26.45
N ALA A 443 -8.78 -13.06 -26.31
CA ALA A 443 -10.11 -13.45 -26.80
C ALA A 443 -11.24 -12.69 -26.10
N HIS A 444 -11.12 -12.40 -24.79
CA HIS A 444 -12.12 -11.62 -24.05
C HIS A 444 -12.28 -10.19 -24.59
N HIS A 445 -11.24 -9.64 -25.20
CA HIS A 445 -11.26 -8.30 -25.79
C HIS A 445 -11.60 -8.29 -27.29
N GLY A 446 -12.07 -9.42 -27.84
CA GLY A 446 -12.51 -9.53 -29.23
C GLY A 446 -11.38 -9.69 -30.26
N TYR A 447 -10.15 -9.97 -29.81
CA TYR A 447 -9.01 -10.26 -30.69
C TYR A 447 -8.76 -11.76 -30.76
N ILE A 448 -8.14 -12.22 -31.84
CA ILE A 448 -7.81 -13.64 -32.02
C ILE A 448 -6.38 -13.88 -31.53
N PRO A 449 -6.17 -14.65 -30.44
CA PRO A 449 -4.84 -15.03 -29.98
C PRO A 449 -4.28 -16.20 -30.78
N GLU A 450 -3.03 -16.10 -31.26
CA GLU A 450 -2.25 -17.27 -31.67
C GLU A 450 -1.11 -17.53 -30.67
N THR A 451 -0.78 -18.80 -30.46
CA THR A 451 0.30 -19.23 -29.57
C THR A 451 1.26 -20.11 -30.34
N HIS A 452 2.56 -19.82 -30.22
CA HIS A 452 3.61 -20.49 -30.97
C HIS A 452 4.69 -20.98 -30.01
N ASN A 453 5.20 -22.18 -30.26
CA ASN A 453 6.31 -22.75 -29.52
C ASN A 453 7.57 -22.71 -30.39
N ILE A 454 8.66 -22.17 -29.86
CA ILE A 454 9.93 -21.98 -30.56
C ILE A 454 11.02 -22.67 -29.74
N TRP A 455 11.85 -23.45 -30.40
CA TRP A 455 13.01 -24.08 -29.76
C TRP A 455 14.25 -23.22 -30.00
N THR A 456 14.97 -22.92 -28.93
CA THR A 456 16.27 -22.25 -29.01
C THR A 456 17.38 -23.24 -29.35
N GLU A 457 18.53 -22.72 -29.79
CA GLU A 457 19.72 -23.52 -30.10
C GLU A 457 20.21 -24.32 -28.89
N ASP A 458 19.99 -23.80 -27.68
CA ASP A 458 20.31 -24.45 -26.41
C ASP A 458 19.11 -25.14 -25.75
N ASP A 459 18.16 -25.62 -26.56
CA ASP A 459 17.09 -26.56 -26.20
C ASP A 459 15.98 -26.06 -25.26
N TYR A 460 15.88 -24.75 -25.01
CA TYR A 460 14.69 -24.17 -24.36
C TYR A 460 13.52 -24.07 -25.35
N CYS A 461 12.31 -24.32 -24.87
CA CYS A 461 11.08 -24.08 -25.63
C CYS A 461 10.38 -22.82 -25.10
N LEU A 462 10.38 -21.80 -25.94
CA LEU A 462 9.75 -20.51 -25.70
C LEU A 462 8.31 -20.54 -26.21
N THR A 463 7.38 -20.03 -25.41
CA THR A 463 5.97 -19.88 -25.83
C THR A 463 5.71 -18.41 -26.13
N ILE A 464 5.65 -18.01 -27.41
CA ILE A 464 5.33 -16.64 -27.82
C ILE A 464 3.85 -16.52 -28.24
N HIS A 465 3.33 -15.30 -28.20
CA HIS A 465 1.92 -15.04 -28.53
C HIS A 465 1.82 -14.01 -29.64
N ARG A 466 0.80 -14.11 -30.50
CA ARG A 466 0.50 -13.15 -31.57
C ARG A 466 -0.93 -12.63 -31.41
N ILE A 467 -1.14 -11.35 -31.70
CA ILE A 467 -2.47 -10.72 -31.66
C ILE A 467 -2.97 -10.50 -33.10
N LYS A 468 -4.08 -11.13 -33.46
CA LYS A 468 -4.79 -10.88 -34.73
C LYS A 468 -6.07 -10.08 -34.51
N ALA A 469 -6.33 -9.14 -35.42
CA ALA A 469 -7.59 -8.41 -35.46
C ALA A 469 -8.75 -9.35 -35.86
N PRO A 470 -9.98 -9.13 -35.35
CA PRO A 470 -11.15 -9.88 -35.78
C PRO A 470 -11.49 -9.58 -37.26
N ASP A 471 -11.92 -10.60 -38.01
CA ASP A 471 -12.41 -10.42 -39.38
C ASP A 471 -13.67 -9.54 -39.36
N THR A 472 -13.65 -8.44 -40.10
CA THR A 472 -14.72 -7.43 -40.17
C THR A 472 -15.98 -7.90 -40.92
N SER A 473 -16.13 -9.20 -41.22
CA SER A 473 -17.26 -9.75 -41.95
C SER A 473 -18.47 -10.16 -41.08
N ASN A 474 -18.33 -10.27 -39.75
CA ASN A 474 -19.37 -10.92 -38.91
C ASN A 474 -19.83 -10.14 -37.64
N VAL A 475 -19.59 -8.82 -37.54
CA VAL A 475 -19.91 -8.07 -36.29
C VAL A 475 -21.25 -7.30 -36.33
N TYR A 476 -22.01 -7.34 -37.42
CA TYR A 476 -23.37 -6.77 -37.46
C TYR A 476 -24.46 -7.79 -37.10
N SER A 477 -24.38 -8.39 -35.93
CA SER A 477 -25.54 -9.06 -35.34
C SER A 477 -25.31 -9.29 -33.85
N THR A 478 -25.66 -8.29 -33.03
CA THR A 478 -26.47 -8.39 -31.80
C THR A 478 -26.27 -7.14 -30.94
N ASN A 479 -27.12 -6.11 -31.16
CA ASN A 479 -28.08 -5.53 -30.19
C ASN A 479 -27.71 -5.53 -28.69
N THR A 480 -27.99 -4.52 -27.85
CA THR A 480 -28.57 -3.16 -27.90
C THR A 480 -28.65 -2.77 -26.42
N TYR A 481 -28.30 -1.55 -25.99
CA TYR A 481 -29.04 -0.85 -24.91
C TYR A 481 -28.84 0.67 -25.02
N ALA A 482 -29.96 1.30 -25.38
CA ALA A 482 -30.44 2.67 -25.19
C ALA A 482 -29.48 3.78 -24.71
N THR A 483 -29.26 4.77 -25.58
CA THR A 483 -29.18 6.18 -25.19
C THR A 483 -30.06 7.02 -26.11
N THR A 484 -30.65 8.04 -25.49
CA THR A 484 -31.79 8.85 -25.92
C THR A 484 -31.49 9.81 -27.06
N ASN A 485 -32.54 10.03 -27.86
CA ASN A 485 -32.64 10.96 -28.98
C ASN A 485 -32.36 12.41 -28.56
N THR A 486 -31.47 13.10 -29.29
CA THR A 486 -31.74 14.38 -30.02
C THR A 486 -30.47 14.95 -30.68
N GLU A 487 -29.70 14.15 -31.43
CA GLU A 487 -28.62 14.69 -32.28
C GLU A 487 -28.29 13.81 -33.51
N GLN A 488 -29.11 12.79 -33.80
CA GLN A 488 -28.84 11.81 -34.86
C GLN A 488 -29.54 12.10 -36.21
N ALA A 489 -30.39 13.13 -36.29
CA ALA A 489 -31.16 13.39 -37.50
C ALA A 489 -30.37 14.17 -38.58
N VAL A 490 -29.34 14.93 -38.19
CA VAL A 490 -28.58 15.78 -39.13
C VAL A 490 -27.41 15.01 -39.78
N ILE A 491 -26.72 14.15 -39.03
CA ILE A 491 -25.56 13.36 -39.50
C ILE A 491 -25.97 12.31 -40.54
N ASN A 492 -27.14 11.68 -40.37
CA ASN A 492 -27.63 10.61 -41.25
C ASN A 492 -28.00 11.08 -42.68
N SER A 493 -28.04 12.39 -42.95
CA SER A 493 -28.33 12.95 -44.28
C SER A 493 -27.07 13.22 -45.12
N LEU A 494 -25.89 13.33 -44.49
CA LEU A 494 -24.62 13.63 -45.15
C LEU A 494 -23.78 12.38 -45.48
N GLU A 495 -24.03 11.22 -44.86
CA GLU A 495 -23.26 9.99 -45.09
C GLU A 495 -23.78 9.10 -46.24
N LYS A 496 -24.97 9.36 -46.79
CA LYS A 496 -25.58 8.49 -47.83
C LYS A 496 -25.07 8.75 -49.25
N SER A 497 -24.35 9.84 -49.52
CA SER A 497 -23.85 10.15 -50.87
C SER A 497 -22.41 9.69 -51.12
N THR A 498 -21.62 9.45 -50.06
CA THR A 498 -20.21 9.02 -50.15
C THR A 498 -20.02 7.50 -50.15
N GLU A 499 -21.03 6.73 -49.73
CA GLU A 499 -20.94 5.28 -49.55
C GLU A 499 -21.05 4.45 -50.85
N SER A 500 -21.63 5.02 -51.91
CA SER A 500 -21.82 4.34 -53.20
C SER A 500 -20.57 4.36 -54.09
N ASN A 501 -19.72 5.37 -53.96
CA ASN A 501 -18.48 5.49 -54.76
C ASN A 501 -17.29 4.69 -54.17
N LEU A 502 -17.30 4.38 -52.87
CA LEU A 502 -16.22 3.61 -52.21
C LEU A 502 -16.34 2.09 -52.40
N LYS A 503 -17.56 1.56 -52.59
CA LYS A 503 -17.79 0.11 -52.80
C LYS A 503 -17.28 -0.40 -54.16
N SER A 504 -17.12 0.49 -55.15
CA SER A 504 -16.60 0.14 -56.48
C SER A 504 -15.07 -0.01 -56.52
N ILE A 505 -14.34 0.63 -55.59
CA ILE A 505 -12.87 0.70 -55.61
C ILE A 505 -12.20 -0.43 -54.79
N CYS A 506 -12.90 -1.02 -53.82
CA CYS A 506 -12.33 -2.01 -52.90
C CYS A 506 -12.34 -3.48 -53.38
N SER A 507 -12.73 -3.80 -54.62
CA SER A 507 -12.80 -5.19 -55.11
C SER A 507 -11.54 -5.69 -55.84
N LYS A 508 -10.41 -4.96 -55.79
CA LYS A 508 -9.24 -5.24 -56.64
C LYS A 508 -7.87 -5.45 -55.96
N TYR A 509 -7.79 -5.60 -54.64
CA TYR A 509 -6.51 -5.86 -53.97
C TYR A 509 -6.59 -7.02 -52.96
N SER A 510 -5.78 -8.06 -53.18
CA SER A 510 -5.44 -9.08 -52.18
C SER A 510 -4.93 -8.45 -50.88
N PRO A 511 -5.10 -9.10 -49.70
CA PRO A 511 -4.72 -8.50 -48.43
C PRO A 511 -3.19 -8.37 -48.34
N LEU A 512 -2.68 -7.13 -48.34
CA LEU A 512 -1.29 -6.86 -47.99
C LEU A 512 -1.01 -7.42 -46.59
N SER A 513 0.04 -8.24 -46.45
CA SER A 513 0.53 -8.70 -45.15
C SER A 513 0.87 -7.48 -44.27
N LYS A 514 0.61 -7.57 -42.96
CA LYS A 514 0.88 -6.47 -42.02
C LYS A 514 2.33 -6.54 -41.53
N PRO A 515 3.05 -5.43 -41.37
CA PRO A 515 4.45 -5.43 -40.93
C PRO A 515 4.60 -6.01 -39.51
N PRO A 516 5.52 -6.96 -39.28
CA PRO A 516 5.68 -7.61 -37.99
C PRO A 516 6.43 -6.75 -36.96
N VAL A 517 5.88 -6.69 -35.75
CA VAL A 517 6.45 -6.00 -34.60
C VAL A 517 6.57 -6.96 -33.43
N ILE A 518 7.78 -7.09 -32.89
CA ILE A 518 8.07 -7.90 -31.70
C ILE A 518 8.12 -6.99 -30.49
N ILE A 519 7.37 -7.32 -29.44
CA ILE A 519 7.41 -6.64 -28.14
C ILE A 519 7.99 -7.58 -27.10
N ASN A 520 9.11 -7.18 -26.51
CA ASN A 520 9.80 -7.92 -25.46
C ASN A 520 9.68 -7.26 -24.09
N HIS A 521 9.43 -8.09 -23.09
CA HIS A 521 9.09 -7.66 -21.73
C HIS A 521 10.33 -7.42 -20.85
N GLY A 522 10.11 -6.83 -19.67
CA GLY A 522 11.17 -6.52 -18.70
C GLY A 522 11.56 -7.68 -17.79
N ALA A 523 12.39 -7.41 -16.78
CA ALA A 523 12.74 -8.39 -15.77
C ALA A 523 11.48 -8.78 -14.96
N LEU A 524 11.38 -10.05 -14.54
CA LEU A 524 10.25 -10.61 -13.78
C LEU A 524 8.87 -10.50 -14.46
N SER A 525 8.82 -10.08 -15.71
CA SER A 525 7.60 -9.73 -16.45
C SER A 525 7.27 -10.81 -17.50
N SER A 526 6.17 -10.63 -18.23
CA SER A 526 5.78 -11.53 -19.32
C SER A 526 5.03 -10.82 -20.43
N SER A 527 4.79 -11.53 -21.53
CA SER A 527 3.93 -11.08 -22.62
C SER A 527 2.50 -10.67 -22.20
N ALA A 528 2.04 -11.00 -20.98
CA ALA A 528 0.73 -10.57 -20.49
C ALA A 528 0.66 -9.05 -20.30
N ASP A 529 1.76 -8.42 -19.89
CA ASP A 529 1.76 -7.02 -19.45
C ASP A 529 1.35 -6.06 -20.57
N TRP A 530 1.61 -6.43 -21.82
CA TRP A 530 1.24 -5.69 -23.03
C TRP A 530 -0.22 -5.79 -23.46
N VAL A 531 -1.04 -6.57 -22.73
CA VAL A 531 -2.47 -6.77 -23.01
C VAL A 531 -3.38 -6.59 -21.78
N LEU A 532 -2.82 -6.42 -20.57
CA LEU A 532 -3.58 -6.37 -19.32
C LEU A 532 -4.58 -5.19 -19.26
N LEU A 533 -4.21 -4.02 -19.78
CA LEU A 533 -5.03 -2.81 -19.68
C LEU A 533 -6.19 -2.75 -20.71
N GLY A 534 -6.30 -3.74 -21.60
CA GLY A 534 -7.33 -3.79 -22.63
C GLY A 534 -7.06 -2.91 -23.87
N PRO A 535 -7.94 -2.95 -24.89
CA PRO A 535 -7.68 -2.43 -26.23
C PRO A 535 -7.37 -0.94 -26.33
N GLN A 536 -7.95 -0.13 -25.44
CA GLN A 536 -7.79 1.32 -25.50
C GLN A 536 -6.46 1.79 -24.90
N LYS A 537 -5.82 0.98 -24.05
CA LYS A 537 -4.67 1.39 -23.23
C LYS A 537 -3.43 0.53 -23.42
N ALA A 538 -3.56 -0.76 -23.70
CA ALA A 538 -2.40 -1.65 -23.78
C ALA A 538 -1.72 -1.58 -25.16
N LEU A 539 -0.39 -1.44 -25.17
CA LEU A 539 0.41 -1.25 -26.39
C LEU A 539 0.17 -2.34 -27.44
N GLY A 540 0.00 -3.60 -27.03
CA GLY A 540 -0.21 -4.71 -27.97
C GLY A 540 -1.46 -4.53 -28.84
N TYR A 541 -2.55 -4.02 -28.28
CA TYR A 541 -3.76 -3.74 -29.07
C TYR A 541 -3.65 -2.46 -29.87
N ILE A 542 -3.00 -1.42 -29.33
CA ILE A 542 -2.79 -0.14 -30.02
C ILE A 542 -2.01 -0.36 -31.32
N LEU A 543 -0.98 -1.20 -31.30
CA LEU A 543 -0.20 -1.55 -32.49
C LEU A 543 -1.02 -2.38 -33.50
N CYS A 544 -1.83 -3.33 -33.02
CA CYS A 544 -2.71 -4.12 -33.86
C CYS A 544 -3.74 -3.23 -34.59
N GLN A 545 -4.32 -2.24 -33.89
CA GLN A 545 -5.21 -1.22 -34.45
C GLN A 545 -4.50 -0.27 -35.40
N ALA A 546 -3.22 0.02 -35.16
CA ALA A 546 -2.38 0.83 -36.04
C ALA A 546 -1.94 0.10 -37.32
N GLY A 547 -2.35 -1.16 -37.52
CA GLY A 547 -2.11 -1.92 -38.73
C GLY A 547 -0.89 -2.85 -38.70
N TYR A 548 -0.26 -3.06 -37.53
CA TYR A 548 0.89 -3.94 -37.38
C TYR A 548 0.49 -5.39 -37.04
N ASP A 549 1.36 -6.33 -37.39
CA ASP A 549 1.29 -7.71 -36.95
C ASP A 549 2.07 -7.89 -35.64
N VAL A 550 1.36 -8.05 -34.51
CA VAL A 550 1.96 -7.91 -33.18
C VAL A 550 2.32 -9.26 -32.58
N TRP A 551 3.61 -9.42 -32.29
CA TRP A 551 4.21 -10.60 -31.65
C TRP A 551 4.73 -10.24 -30.26
N LEU A 552 4.33 -11.00 -29.26
CA LEU A 552 4.65 -10.79 -27.85
C LEU A 552 5.60 -11.90 -27.37
N ALA A 553 6.85 -11.54 -27.13
CA ALA A 553 7.90 -12.45 -26.71
C ALA A 553 7.74 -12.88 -25.24
N ASN A 554 8.28 -14.05 -24.89
CA ASN A 554 8.43 -14.51 -23.51
C ASN A 554 9.81 -15.14 -23.34
N ALA A 555 10.61 -14.57 -22.44
CA ALA A 555 11.92 -15.10 -22.11
C ALA A 555 11.82 -16.44 -21.36
N ARG A 556 12.83 -17.30 -21.56
CA ARG A 556 13.01 -18.55 -20.82
C ARG A 556 12.85 -18.37 -19.29
N GLY A 557 12.27 -19.36 -18.63
CA GLY A 557 12.04 -19.39 -17.19
C GLY A 557 10.83 -18.59 -16.68
N ASN A 558 10.30 -17.65 -17.47
CA ASN A 558 9.05 -16.97 -17.13
C ASN A 558 7.84 -17.93 -17.18
N LYS A 559 6.68 -17.51 -16.68
CA LYS A 559 5.44 -18.32 -16.58
C LYS A 559 5.07 -19.14 -17.84
N TYR A 560 5.39 -18.66 -19.04
CA TYR A 560 5.00 -19.28 -20.30
C TYR A 560 6.11 -20.12 -20.95
N SER A 561 7.39 -19.82 -20.68
CA SER A 561 8.54 -20.47 -21.33
C SER A 561 9.34 -21.34 -20.35
N ARG A 562 8.69 -22.38 -19.79
CA ARG A 562 9.28 -23.28 -18.76
C ARG A 562 9.56 -24.71 -19.24
N LYS A 563 9.81 -24.89 -20.54
CA LYS A 563 10.07 -26.19 -21.15
C LYS A 563 11.49 -26.22 -21.68
N HIS A 564 12.11 -27.39 -21.60
CA HIS A 564 13.45 -27.66 -22.13
C HIS A 564 13.50 -29.15 -22.53
N LYS A 565 14.31 -29.53 -23.53
CA LYS A 565 14.36 -30.93 -24.02
C LYS A 565 14.87 -31.92 -22.95
N ILE A 566 15.91 -31.52 -22.22
CA ILE A 566 16.60 -32.34 -21.21
C ILE A 566 16.19 -32.01 -19.77
N TYR A 567 16.27 -30.74 -19.36
CA TYR A 567 16.07 -30.32 -17.97
C TYR A 567 14.63 -29.92 -17.66
N THR A 568 14.25 -30.03 -16.40
CA THR A 568 12.95 -29.56 -15.88
C THR A 568 13.14 -28.32 -14.99
N PRO A 569 12.09 -27.52 -14.72
CA PRO A 569 12.20 -26.38 -13.81
C PRO A 569 12.56 -26.70 -12.36
N LYS A 570 12.69 -27.99 -11.99
CA LYS A 570 13.21 -28.43 -10.69
C LYS A 570 14.73 -28.54 -10.67
N ASP A 571 15.36 -28.67 -11.85
CA ASP A 571 16.79 -28.89 -11.98
C ASP A 571 17.55 -27.56 -11.92
N LYS A 572 18.70 -27.55 -11.24
CA LYS A 572 19.57 -26.37 -11.16
C LYS A 572 19.99 -25.87 -12.55
N LYS A 573 20.35 -26.80 -13.43
CA LYS A 573 20.82 -26.49 -14.79
C LYS A 573 19.78 -25.79 -15.66
N PHE A 574 18.48 -26.00 -15.40
CA PHE A 574 17.41 -25.28 -16.10
C PHE A 574 17.42 -23.77 -15.80
N TRP A 575 17.93 -23.35 -14.65
CA TRP A 575 17.95 -21.96 -14.22
C TRP A 575 19.32 -21.29 -14.37
N ASP A 576 20.29 -22.00 -14.98
CA ASP A 576 21.65 -21.51 -15.16
C ASP A 576 21.77 -20.61 -16.41
N PHE A 577 20.96 -19.56 -16.44
CA PHE A 577 20.95 -18.56 -17.50
C PHE A 577 20.76 -17.16 -16.90
N SER A 578 21.25 -16.14 -17.58
CA SER A 578 21.07 -14.73 -17.28
C SER A 578 20.37 -14.03 -18.46
N TRP A 579 20.36 -12.70 -18.49
CA TRP A 579 19.90 -11.96 -19.65
C TRP A 579 20.85 -12.05 -20.86
N HIS A 580 22.07 -12.59 -20.67
CA HIS A 580 22.97 -12.92 -21.78
C HIS A 580 22.35 -13.96 -22.71
N GLU A 581 21.98 -15.12 -22.17
CA GLU A 581 21.43 -16.23 -22.95
C GLU A 581 20.07 -15.89 -23.57
N ILE A 582 19.28 -15.03 -22.91
CA ILE A 582 18.05 -14.50 -23.49
C ILE A 582 18.38 -13.67 -24.75
N GLY A 583 19.36 -12.76 -24.68
CA GLY A 583 19.79 -11.99 -25.84
C GLY A 583 20.45 -12.84 -26.94
N TYR A 584 21.26 -13.82 -26.56
CA TYR A 584 22.08 -14.60 -27.48
C TYR A 584 21.30 -15.73 -28.19
N TYR A 585 20.31 -16.34 -27.51
CA TYR A 585 19.56 -17.48 -28.04
C TYR A 585 18.06 -17.16 -28.21
N ASP A 586 17.39 -16.58 -27.21
CA ASP A 586 15.92 -16.41 -27.26
C ASP A 586 15.53 -15.41 -28.35
N ILE A 587 16.14 -14.22 -28.37
CA ILE A 587 15.75 -13.17 -29.31
C ILE A 587 16.02 -13.58 -30.77
N PRO A 588 17.21 -14.11 -31.13
CA PRO A 588 17.47 -14.71 -32.43
C PRO A 588 16.41 -15.73 -32.89
N ALA A 589 16.12 -16.73 -32.05
CA ALA A 589 15.15 -17.77 -32.39
C ALA A 589 13.73 -17.19 -32.60
N ILE A 590 13.36 -16.17 -31.83
CA ILE A 590 12.07 -15.49 -31.99
C ILE A 590 12.03 -14.69 -33.29
N ILE A 591 13.08 -13.92 -33.61
CA ILE A 591 13.17 -13.14 -34.86
C ILE A 591 13.07 -14.06 -36.07
N ASP A 592 13.88 -15.12 -36.11
CA ASP A 592 13.90 -16.05 -37.24
C ASP A 592 12.56 -16.73 -37.47
N TYR A 593 11.91 -17.18 -36.38
CA TYR A 593 10.58 -17.76 -36.46
C TYR A 593 9.54 -16.77 -36.99
N VAL A 594 9.57 -15.51 -36.54
CA VAL A 594 8.63 -14.49 -37.00
C VAL A 594 8.85 -14.15 -38.47
N LEU A 595 10.10 -14.00 -38.90
CA LEU A 595 10.45 -13.74 -40.30
C LEU A 595 9.99 -14.90 -41.20
N GLU A 596 10.30 -16.15 -40.82
CA GLU A 596 9.86 -17.35 -41.55
C GLU A 596 8.32 -17.41 -41.63
N LYS A 597 7.63 -17.13 -40.51
CA LYS A 597 6.17 -17.26 -40.45
C LYS A 597 5.43 -16.16 -41.20
N THR A 598 6.02 -14.98 -41.31
CA THR A 598 5.39 -13.79 -41.91
C THR A 598 5.84 -13.53 -43.35
N GLY A 599 6.98 -14.09 -43.77
CA GLY A 599 7.59 -13.88 -45.08
C GLY A 599 8.31 -12.54 -45.24
N TYR A 600 8.44 -11.75 -44.16
CA TYR A 600 9.22 -10.52 -44.16
C TYR A 600 10.71 -10.79 -44.02
N SER A 601 11.54 -9.87 -44.53
CA SER A 601 12.99 -9.89 -44.36
C SER A 601 13.46 -9.20 -43.07
N GLU A 602 12.65 -8.29 -42.52
CA GLU A 602 12.97 -7.50 -41.33
C GLU A 602 11.75 -7.38 -40.38
N VAL A 603 12.02 -7.23 -39.08
CA VAL A 603 11.03 -6.95 -38.03
C VAL A 603 11.31 -5.61 -37.36
N SER A 604 10.29 -4.96 -36.81
CA SER A 604 10.51 -3.90 -35.80
C SER A 604 10.54 -4.52 -34.41
N TYR A 605 11.43 -4.03 -33.53
CA TYR A 605 11.55 -4.54 -32.17
C TYR A 605 11.24 -3.43 -31.16
N ILE A 606 10.46 -3.75 -30.14
CA ILE A 606 10.18 -2.89 -28.98
C ILE A 606 10.64 -3.63 -27.73
N GLY A 607 11.65 -3.08 -27.05
CA GLY A 607 12.13 -3.59 -25.76
C GLY A 607 11.71 -2.70 -24.62
N TYR A 608 11.34 -3.30 -23.49
CA TYR A 608 11.15 -2.60 -22.23
C TYR A 608 12.09 -3.13 -21.15
N SER A 609 12.78 -2.26 -20.42
CA SER A 609 13.63 -2.67 -19.27
C SER A 609 14.65 -3.75 -19.70
N GLN A 610 14.67 -4.94 -19.08
CA GLN A 610 15.52 -6.07 -19.53
C GLN A 610 15.32 -6.46 -21.01
N GLY A 611 14.14 -6.21 -21.58
CA GLY A 611 13.88 -6.42 -23.01
C GLY A 611 14.77 -5.56 -23.91
N THR A 612 15.26 -4.41 -23.43
CA THR A 612 16.27 -3.61 -24.13
C THR A 612 17.67 -4.18 -23.92
N THR A 613 17.99 -4.63 -22.70
CA THR A 613 19.27 -5.27 -22.36
C THR A 613 19.56 -6.45 -23.30
N THR A 614 18.57 -7.32 -23.45
CA THR A 614 18.67 -8.53 -24.28
C THR A 614 18.85 -8.21 -25.77
N PHE A 615 18.21 -7.14 -26.25
CA PHE A 615 18.44 -6.63 -27.60
C PHE A 615 19.87 -6.13 -27.80
N PHE A 616 20.40 -5.35 -26.85
CA PHE A 616 21.77 -4.84 -26.94
C PHE A 616 22.81 -5.96 -26.89
N VAL A 617 22.58 -7.02 -26.09
CA VAL A 617 23.42 -8.24 -26.13
C VAL A 617 23.36 -8.89 -27.51
N MET A 618 22.16 -9.11 -28.05
CA MET A 618 22.01 -9.71 -29.39
C MET A 618 22.75 -8.89 -30.45
N GLY A 619 22.52 -7.57 -30.49
CA GLY A 619 23.13 -6.70 -31.50
C GLY A 619 24.65 -6.59 -31.38
N SER A 620 25.23 -6.82 -30.20
CA SER A 620 26.68 -6.82 -29.99
C SER A 620 27.34 -8.18 -30.25
N GLU A 621 26.72 -9.27 -29.78
CA GLU A 621 27.30 -10.62 -29.82
C GLU A 621 26.92 -11.41 -31.07
N ARG A 622 25.78 -11.07 -31.70
CA ARG A 622 25.28 -11.68 -32.94
C ARG A 622 24.98 -10.61 -33.99
N PRO A 623 26.03 -9.92 -34.49
CA PRO A 623 25.85 -8.75 -35.33
C PRO A 623 25.10 -9.02 -36.64
N GLU A 624 25.02 -10.28 -37.10
CA GLU A 624 24.22 -10.70 -38.25
C GLU A 624 22.71 -10.39 -38.11
N TYR A 625 22.21 -10.28 -36.88
CA TYR A 625 20.80 -9.91 -36.63
C TYR A 625 20.54 -8.41 -36.75
N ASN A 626 21.57 -7.55 -36.81
CA ASN A 626 21.36 -6.12 -37.07
C ASN A 626 20.70 -5.88 -38.44
N ALA A 627 20.92 -6.76 -39.42
CA ALA A 627 20.30 -6.67 -40.75
C ALA A 627 18.86 -7.21 -40.80
N LYS A 628 18.39 -7.87 -39.73
CA LYS A 628 17.05 -8.46 -39.62
C LYS A 628 16.09 -7.57 -38.83
N VAL A 629 16.57 -6.46 -38.26
CA VAL A 629 15.77 -5.55 -37.44
C VAL A 629 15.79 -4.17 -38.05
N LYS A 630 14.61 -3.71 -38.46
CA LYS A 630 14.43 -2.44 -39.16
C LYS A 630 14.61 -1.22 -38.24
N VAL A 631 14.06 -1.31 -37.02
CA VAL A 631 14.15 -0.28 -35.99
C VAL A 631 13.97 -0.90 -34.60
N MET A 632 14.71 -0.38 -33.63
CA MET A 632 14.65 -0.72 -32.22
C MET A 632 14.03 0.44 -31.43
N ILE A 633 12.91 0.20 -30.76
CA ILE A 633 12.31 1.13 -29.81
C ILE A 633 12.62 0.66 -28.39
N SER A 634 13.36 1.49 -27.65
CA SER A 634 13.88 1.18 -26.32
C SER A 634 13.13 1.97 -25.26
N LEU A 635 12.22 1.30 -24.54
CA LEU A 635 11.44 1.87 -23.43
C LEU A 635 12.15 1.60 -22.10
N ALA A 636 12.52 2.64 -21.35
CA ALA A 636 13.34 2.54 -20.14
C ALA A 636 14.59 1.64 -20.32
N PRO A 637 15.58 2.09 -21.14
CA PRO A 637 16.74 1.27 -21.49
C PRO A 637 17.61 0.90 -20.29
N ILE A 638 17.96 -0.37 -20.16
CA ILE A 638 18.94 -0.86 -19.18
C ILE A 638 20.15 -1.47 -19.92
N ALA A 639 21.18 -0.68 -20.16
CA ALA A 639 22.53 -1.18 -20.52
C ALA A 639 23.51 -0.92 -19.39
N PHE A 640 23.49 0.29 -18.85
CA PHE A 640 24.17 0.68 -17.61
C PHE A 640 23.14 0.94 -16.51
N ILE A 641 23.48 0.58 -15.27
CA ILE A 641 22.56 0.70 -14.11
C ILE A 641 23.30 1.10 -12.82
N SER A 642 24.52 1.62 -12.94
CA SER A 642 25.35 2.03 -11.79
C SER A 642 24.72 3.15 -10.96
N ASN A 643 23.94 4.04 -11.57
CA ASN A 643 23.37 5.23 -10.92
C ASN A 643 21.90 5.03 -10.49
N GLN A 644 21.45 3.78 -10.38
CA GLN A 644 20.10 3.47 -9.94
C GLN A 644 19.81 4.03 -8.53
N ARG A 645 18.56 4.48 -8.33
CA ARG A 645 18.07 5.09 -7.08
C ARG A 645 17.13 4.18 -6.29
N SER A 646 16.83 2.98 -6.77
CA SER A 646 15.92 2.02 -6.12
C SER A 646 16.44 1.60 -4.73
N PRO A 647 15.70 1.90 -3.64
CA PRO A 647 16.08 1.44 -2.31
C PRO A 647 16.15 -0.09 -2.20
N LEU A 648 15.22 -0.80 -2.84
CA LEU A 648 15.21 -2.27 -2.83
C LEU A 648 16.46 -2.83 -3.51
N LEU A 649 16.82 -2.29 -4.67
CA LEU A 649 17.97 -2.79 -5.42
C LEU A 649 19.29 -2.45 -4.71
N LYS A 650 19.40 -1.27 -4.08
CA LYS A 650 20.54 -0.93 -3.20
C LYS A 650 20.69 -1.94 -2.04
N CYS A 651 19.59 -2.34 -1.43
CA CYS A 651 19.61 -3.35 -0.37
C CYS A 651 20.07 -4.72 -0.90
N VAL A 652 19.50 -5.19 -2.01
CA VAL A 652 19.87 -6.48 -2.64
C VAL A 652 21.35 -6.49 -3.03
N VAL A 653 21.86 -5.40 -3.61
CA VAL A 653 23.27 -5.27 -3.99
C VAL A 653 24.19 -5.30 -2.77
N HIS A 654 23.83 -4.68 -1.65
CA HIS A 654 24.64 -4.73 -0.43
C HIS A 654 24.82 -6.16 0.10
N PHE A 655 23.80 -7.01 -0.05
CA PHE A 655 23.80 -8.39 0.43
C PHE A 655 23.99 -9.43 -0.68
N TYR A 656 24.42 -9.04 -1.89
CA TYR A 656 24.40 -9.95 -3.03
C TYR A 656 25.27 -11.21 -2.83
N ASN A 657 26.40 -11.11 -2.15
CA ASN A 657 27.25 -12.26 -1.79
C ASN A 657 26.52 -13.26 -0.87
N LEU A 658 25.75 -12.74 0.11
CA LEU A 658 24.95 -13.56 1.01
C LEU A 658 23.76 -14.20 0.27
N VAL A 659 23.18 -13.45 -0.67
CA VAL A 659 22.10 -13.88 -1.55
C VAL A 659 22.55 -14.99 -2.51
N GLU A 660 23.73 -14.85 -3.11
CA GLU A 660 24.33 -15.84 -4.01
C GLU A 660 24.72 -17.11 -3.26
N TRP A 661 25.35 -16.94 -2.09
CA TRP A 661 25.65 -18.04 -1.17
C TRP A 661 24.37 -18.76 -0.72
N GLY A 662 23.35 -18.01 -0.29
CA GLY A 662 22.07 -18.55 0.16
C GLY A 662 21.28 -19.23 -0.96
N SER A 663 21.32 -18.69 -2.18
CA SER A 663 20.70 -19.32 -3.36
C SER A 663 21.38 -20.65 -3.70
N SER A 664 22.72 -20.69 -3.62
CA SER A 664 23.50 -21.91 -3.85
C SER A 664 23.34 -22.96 -2.74
N TYR A 665 23.28 -22.53 -1.47
CA TYR A 665 23.16 -23.40 -0.29
C TYR A 665 21.73 -23.93 -0.10
N CYS A 666 20.72 -23.08 -0.28
CA CYS A 666 19.31 -23.44 -0.12
C CYS A 666 18.68 -24.01 -1.42
N ASN A 667 19.46 -24.19 -2.49
CA ASN A 667 19.01 -24.72 -3.78
C ASN A 667 17.86 -23.89 -4.41
N ILE A 668 17.87 -22.56 -4.21
CA ILE A 668 16.84 -21.62 -4.69
C ILE A 668 17.32 -20.99 -6.00
N HIS A 669 17.04 -21.64 -7.12
CA HIS A 669 17.46 -21.19 -8.46
C HIS A 669 16.44 -20.30 -9.18
N GLN A 670 15.19 -20.32 -8.71
CA GLN A 670 14.10 -19.49 -9.23
C GLN A 670 13.79 -18.38 -8.24
N TRP A 671 13.81 -17.14 -8.71
CA TRP A 671 13.41 -15.98 -7.91
C TRP A 671 12.05 -15.45 -8.37
N PHE A 672 11.21 -15.10 -7.39
CA PHE A 672 9.84 -14.60 -7.58
C PHE A 672 8.95 -15.47 -8.49
N PRO A 673 8.78 -16.78 -8.21
CA PRO A 673 7.87 -17.63 -8.98
C PRO A 673 6.43 -17.15 -8.86
N HIS A 674 5.67 -17.25 -9.95
CA HIS A 674 4.23 -17.02 -9.91
C HIS A 674 3.52 -18.08 -9.06
N ASN A 675 3.12 -17.73 -7.83
CA ASN A 675 2.40 -18.61 -6.91
C ASN A 675 0.89 -18.33 -6.96
N LYS A 676 0.10 -19.28 -7.48
CA LYS A 676 -1.37 -19.16 -7.61
C LYS A 676 -2.08 -18.96 -6.28
N LEU A 677 -1.55 -19.52 -5.18
CA LEU A 677 -2.11 -19.37 -3.84
C LEU A 677 -1.82 -17.96 -3.29
N GLN A 678 -0.61 -17.45 -3.52
CA GLN A 678 -0.23 -16.09 -3.16
C GLN A 678 -1.03 -15.06 -3.97
N ALA A 679 -1.18 -15.23 -5.29
CA ALA A 679 -1.98 -14.35 -6.14
C ALA A 679 -3.47 -14.36 -5.74
N ARG A 680 -4.02 -15.51 -5.34
CA ARG A 680 -5.39 -15.61 -4.81
C ARG A 680 -5.53 -15.01 -3.42
N ALA A 681 -4.61 -15.30 -2.50
CA ALA A 681 -4.61 -14.73 -1.14
C ALA A 681 -4.47 -13.21 -1.20
N PHE A 682 -3.50 -12.72 -1.98
CA PHE A 682 -3.25 -11.31 -2.19
C PHE A 682 -4.41 -10.63 -2.93
N GLY A 683 -4.97 -11.25 -3.97
CA GLY A 683 -6.15 -10.75 -4.67
C GLY A 683 -7.43 -10.76 -3.82
N THR A 684 -7.54 -11.66 -2.84
CA THR A 684 -8.65 -11.72 -1.88
C THR A 684 -8.47 -10.67 -0.78
N ILE A 685 -7.26 -10.52 -0.27
CA ILE A 685 -6.88 -9.43 0.66
C ILE A 685 -7.12 -8.08 -0.02
N LEU A 686 -6.68 -7.89 -1.26
CA LEU A 686 -6.88 -6.65 -2.02
C LEU A 686 -8.34 -6.30 -2.28
N ARG A 687 -9.20 -7.31 -2.41
CA ARG A 687 -10.63 -7.13 -2.70
C ARG A 687 -11.47 -6.87 -1.44
N ASN A 688 -11.00 -7.37 -0.30
CA ASN A 688 -11.72 -7.32 0.97
C ASN A 688 -11.10 -6.35 1.99
N ALA A 689 -9.87 -5.89 1.75
CA ALA A 689 -9.22 -4.87 2.58
C ALA A 689 -9.71 -3.47 2.18
N PRO A 690 -9.79 -2.52 3.15
CA PRO A 690 -10.11 -1.13 2.87
C PRO A 690 -9.15 -0.56 1.84
N SER A 691 -9.69 0.18 0.85
CA SER A 691 -8.94 0.73 -0.29
C SER A 691 -7.65 1.45 0.14
N ALA A 692 -7.66 2.15 1.28
CA ALA A 692 -6.49 2.84 1.85
C ALA A 692 -5.29 1.93 2.17
N LEU A 693 -5.51 0.76 2.81
CA LEU A 693 -4.43 -0.16 3.21
C LEU A 693 -3.80 -0.85 2.00
N THR A 694 -4.63 -1.24 1.04
CA THR A 694 -4.21 -1.82 -0.24
C THR A 694 -3.48 -0.83 -1.12
N ASN A 695 -3.93 0.43 -1.13
CA ASN A 695 -3.32 1.53 -1.85
C ASN A 695 -1.95 1.92 -1.26
N GLY A 696 -1.73 1.76 0.04
CA GLY A 696 -0.44 2.03 0.70
C GLY A 696 0.59 0.93 0.47
N VAL A 697 0.26 -0.33 0.79
CA VAL A 697 1.22 -1.45 0.79
C VAL A 697 1.60 -1.91 -0.61
N CYS A 698 0.64 -1.97 -1.56
CA CYS A 698 0.94 -2.39 -2.94
C CYS A 698 1.68 -1.33 -3.74
N ASN A 699 1.34 -0.05 -3.50
CA ASN A 699 2.04 1.08 -4.10
C ASN A 699 3.46 1.21 -3.52
N CYS A 700 3.65 0.91 -2.23
CA CYS A 700 4.97 0.90 -1.60
C CYS A 700 5.95 -0.05 -2.31
N TRP A 701 5.54 -1.29 -2.63
CA TRP A 701 6.42 -2.24 -3.33
C TRP A 701 6.86 -1.73 -4.71
N PHE A 702 5.92 -1.25 -5.53
CA PHE A 702 6.26 -0.70 -6.84
C PHE A 702 7.08 0.59 -6.73
N ASN A 703 6.77 1.46 -5.78
CA ASN A 703 7.53 2.71 -5.57
C ASN A 703 8.97 2.46 -5.10
N LEU A 704 9.21 1.42 -4.28
CA LEU A 704 10.55 1.01 -3.84
C LEU A 704 11.44 0.51 -4.99
N ILE A 705 10.84 0.06 -6.10
CA ILE A 705 11.56 -0.46 -7.27
C ILE A 705 11.62 0.60 -8.37
N ALA A 706 10.47 1.17 -8.73
CA ALA A 706 10.27 1.95 -9.95
C ALA A 706 10.45 3.46 -9.76
N GLY A 707 10.16 3.99 -8.56
CA GLY A 707 10.22 5.42 -8.23
C GLY A 707 8.96 5.92 -7.53
N PHE A 708 9.12 6.83 -6.56
CA PHE A 708 8.01 7.37 -5.74
C PHE A 708 7.25 8.50 -6.45
N GLY A 709 5.98 8.68 -6.07
CA GLY A 709 5.22 9.90 -6.37
C GLY A 709 4.47 9.91 -7.70
N SER A 710 4.56 8.86 -8.51
CA SER A 710 3.71 8.74 -9.71
C SER A 710 2.25 8.49 -9.33
N ASN A 711 1.32 9.18 -10.01
CA ASN A 711 -0.12 8.95 -9.90
C ASN A 711 -0.70 8.15 -11.09
N GLN A 712 0.18 7.60 -11.93
CA GLN A 712 -0.19 6.96 -13.20
C GLN A 712 -0.77 5.56 -13.01
N LEU A 713 -0.40 4.83 -11.95
CA LEU A 713 -0.88 3.47 -11.71
C LEU A 713 -2.35 3.45 -11.23
N ASP A 714 -3.24 2.85 -12.03
CA ASP A 714 -4.63 2.64 -11.61
C ASP A 714 -4.71 1.56 -10.54
N LYS A 715 -5.06 1.99 -9.32
CA LYS A 715 -5.09 1.13 -8.14
C LYS A 715 -6.10 -0.01 -8.27
N CYS A 716 -7.17 0.16 -9.04
CA CYS A 716 -8.16 -0.89 -9.30
C CYS A 716 -7.59 -2.03 -10.15
N MET A 717 -6.50 -1.78 -10.88
CA MET A 717 -5.83 -2.76 -11.73
C MET A 717 -4.79 -3.60 -11.00
N LEU A 718 -4.40 -3.22 -9.76
CA LEU A 718 -3.40 -3.95 -8.97
C LEU A 718 -3.71 -5.45 -8.80
N PRO A 719 -4.95 -5.89 -8.49
CA PRO A 719 -5.24 -7.32 -8.38
C PRO A 719 -5.03 -8.08 -9.69
N LEU A 720 -5.29 -7.43 -10.82
CA LEU A 720 -5.07 -8.01 -12.15
C LEU A 720 -3.56 -8.08 -12.46
N ILE A 721 -2.83 -7.01 -12.17
CA ILE A 721 -1.37 -6.93 -12.34
C ILE A 721 -0.69 -8.02 -11.51
N PHE A 722 -0.97 -8.13 -10.21
CA PHE A 722 -0.39 -9.16 -9.35
C PHE A 722 -0.83 -10.59 -9.69
N GLY A 723 -1.93 -10.75 -10.44
CA GLY A 723 -2.33 -12.03 -11.03
C GLY A 723 -1.41 -12.51 -12.16
N HIS A 724 -0.60 -11.62 -12.75
CA HIS A 724 0.28 -11.91 -13.88
C HIS A 724 1.76 -11.58 -13.64
N PHE A 725 2.04 -10.64 -12.72
CA PHE A 725 3.37 -10.21 -12.30
C PHE A 725 3.58 -10.50 -10.80
N PRO A 726 4.75 -10.98 -10.36
CA PRO A 726 5.89 -11.41 -11.16
C PRO A 726 5.62 -12.75 -11.88
N ALA A 727 6.22 -12.91 -13.05
CA ALA A 727 6.12 -14.09 -13.91
C ALA A 727 7.28 -15.09 -13.70
N GLY A 728 8.29 -14.73 -12.91
CA GLY A 728 9.48 -15.55 -12.60
C GLY A 728 10.71 -15.20 -13.44
N ALA A 729 11.89 -15.33 -12.82
CA ALA A 729 13.21 -15.20 -13.44
C ALA A 729 14.22 -16.14 -12.78
N SER A 730 15.39 -16.34 -13.40
CA SER A 730 16.49 -17.05 -12.75
C SER A 730 17.13 -16.18 -11.66
N ALA A 731 17.68 -16.82 -10.64
CA ALA A 731 18.51 -16.13 -9.64
C ALA A 731 19.75 -15.47 -10.30
N LYS A 732 20.33 -16.14 -11.32
CA LYS A 732 21.52 -15.68 -12.04
C LYS A 732 21.28 -14.36 -12.78
N GLN A 733 20.07 -14.06 -13.27
CA GLN A 733 19.73 -12.74 -13.82
C GLN A 733 19.89 -11.61 -12.78
N VAL A 734 19.43 -11.83 -11.54
CA VAL A 734 19.49 -10.84 -10.46
C VAL A 734 20.95 -10.61 -10.05
N VAL A 735 21.71 -11.70 -9.88
CA VAL A 735 23.15 -11.63 -9.58
C VAL A 735 23.90 -10.89 -10.69
N HIS A 736 23.59 -11.17 -11.96
CA HIS A 736 24.22 -10.49 -13.09
C HIS A 736 23.95 -8.98 -13.05
N TYR A 737 22.72 -8.55 -12.76
CA TYR A 737 22.44 -7.11 -12.58
C TYR A 737 23.17 -6.52 -11.37
N SER A 738 23.30 -7.25 -10.25
CA SER A 738 24.09 -6.79 -9.11
C SER A 738 25.56 -6.58 -9.49
N GLN A 739 26.15 -7.49 -10.29
CA GLN A 739 27.50 -7.34 -10.83
C GLN A 739 27.63 -6.12 -11.75
N SER A 740 26.61 -5.84 -12.60
CA SER A 740 26.59 -4.65 -13.45
C SER A 740 26.51 -3.34 -12.64
N ILE A 741 25.75 -3.32 -11.54
CA ILE A 741 25.64 -2.16 -10.65
C ILE A 741 27.00 -1.89 -9.99
N LEU A 742 27.66 -2.93 -9.47
CA LEU A 742 28.94 -2.80 -8.77
C LEU A 742 30.12 -2.46 -9.69
N SER A 743 30.18 -3.08 -10.87
CA SER A 743 31.26 -2.85 -11.84
C SER A 743 31.07 -1.60 -12.69
N GLY A 744 29.86 -1.03 -12.71
CA GLY A 744 29.46 0.07 -13.60
C GLY A 744 29.64 -0.21 -15.09
N SER A 745 29.75 -1.50 -15.46
CA SER A 745 30.09 -1.93 -16.82
C SER A 745 29.02 -2.87 -17.37
N PHE A 746 28.69 -2.70 -18.66
CA PHE A 746 27.86 -3.64 -19.40
C PHE A 746 28.76 -4.75 -19.98
N ARG A 747 28.75 -5.93 -19.33
CA ARG A 747 29.68 -7.04 -19.60
C ARG A 747 29.06 -8.39 -19.30
N ASN A 748 29.71 -9.46 -19.74
CA ASN A 748 29.30 -10.84 -19.46
C ASN A 748 29.32 -11.17 -17.96
N PHE A 749 28.68 -12.28 -17.58
CA PHE A 749 28.54 -12.71 -16.19
C PHE A 749 29.91 -12.99 -15.57
N ASP A 750 30.12 -12.50 -14.35
CA ASP A 750 31.35 -12.72 -13.61
C ASP A 750 31.24 -14.01 -12.78
N TYR A 751 31.98 -15.05 -13.16
CA TYR A 751 32.01 -16.33 -12.45
C TYR A 751 33.11 -16.38 -11.36
N GLY A 752 33.81 -15.27 -11.13
CA GLY A 752 34.99 -15.20 -10.28
C GLY A 752 36.28 -15.56 -11.01
N LEU A 753 37.41 -15.25 -10.39
CA LEU A 753 38.74 -15.21 -11.03
C LEU A 753 39.11 -16.51 -11.78
N THR A 754 38.98 -17.66 -11.11
CA THR A 754 39.40 -18.96 -11.66
C THR A 754 38.50 -19.43 -12.79
N GLU A 755 37.20 -19.21 -12.66
CA GLU A 755 36.23 -19.69 -13.64
C GLU A 755 36.15 -18.76 -14.85
N ASN A 756 36.31 -17.45 -14.66
CA ASN A 756 36.48 -16.49 -15.76
C ASN A 756 37.69 -16.83 -16.63
N LEU A 757 38.82 -17.24 -16.04
CA LEU A 757 40.00 -17.67 -16.81
C LEU A 757 39.71 -18.89 -17.68
N LYS A 758 38.89 -19.83 -17.21
CA LYS A 758 38.50 -21.01 -17.99
C LYS A 758 37.50 -20.68 -19.09
N ILE A 759 36.51 -19.84 -18.79
CA ILE A 759 35.39 -19.54 -19.71
C ILE A 759 35.79 -18.47 -20.73
N TYR A 760 36.47 -17.40 -20.30
CA TYR A 760 36.77 -16.23 -21.11
C TYR A 760 38.25 -16.08 -21.46
N GLY A 761 39.15 -16.87 -20.87
CA GLY A 761 40.60 -16.68 -21.03
C GLY A 761 41.14 -15.41 -20.34
N SER A 762 40.34 -14.75 -19.50
CA SER A 762 40.67 -13.50 -18.81
C SER A 762 40.15 -13.55 -17.37
N THR A 763 40.81 -12.84 -16.45
CA THR A 763 40.35 -12.74 -15.05
C THR A 763 39.08 -11.90 -14.89
N GLN A 764 38.79 -11.02 -15.87
CA GLN A 764 37.57 -10.23 -15.92
C GLN A 764 36.71 -10.62 -17.12
N PRO A 765 35.37 -10.63 -16.98
CA PRO A 765 34.48 -10.94 -18.08
C PRO A 765 34.53 -9.86 -19.17
N PRO A 766 34.44 -10.24 -20.46
CA PRO A 766 34.49 -9.31 -21.57
C PRO A 766 33.27 -8.39 -21.61
N LYS A 767 33.49 -7.12 -21.97
CA LYS A 767 32.45 -6.10 -22.13
C LYS A 767 31.71 -6.30 -23.45
N TYR A 768 30.40 -6.05 -23.46
CA TYR A 768 29.63 -6.04 -24.70
C TYR A 768 30.00 -4.81 -25.53
N ASN A 769 30.32 -5.02 -26.80
CA ASN A 769 30.65 -3.92 -27.71
C ASN A 769 29.38 -3.35 -28.36
N LEU A 770 28.83 -2.28 -27.77
CA LEU A 770 27.64 -1.59 -28.28
C LEU A 770 27.85 -0.90 -29.64
N GLU A 771 29.09 -0.63 -30.05
CA GLU A 771 29.38 -0.06 -31.38
C GLU A 771 29.01 -1.03 -32.53
N LYS A 772 28.83 -2.32 -32.22
CA LYS A 772 28.36 -3.32 -33.19
C LYS A 772 26.84 -3.26 -33.42
N VAL A 773 26.09 -2.58 -32.56
CA VAL A 773 24.63 -2.44 -32.66
C VAL A 773 24.30 -1.37 -33.71
N LYS A 774 24.20 -1.76 -34.98
CA LYS A 774 24.01 -0.85 -36.12
C LYS A 774 22.54 -0.46 -36.38
N VAL A 775 21.59 -1.18 -35.76
CA VAL A 775 20.16 -0.94 -35.90
C VAL A 775 19.81 0.49 -35.46
N PRO A 776 18.94 1.22 -36.18
CA PRO A 776 18.40 2.51 -35.71
C PRO A 776 17.66 2.36 -34.38
N VAL A 777 18.10 3.10 -33.34
CA VAL A 777 17.54 3.03 -31.98
C VAL A 777 16.82 4.31 -31.60
N ALA A 778 15.53 4.22 -31.26
CA ALA A 778 14.76 5.28 -30.62
C ALA A 778 14.65 5.01 -29.11
N ILE A 779 15.04 5.97 -28.27
CA ILE A 779 15.10 5.81 -26.82
C ILE A 779 13.99 6.61 -26.14
N PHE A 780 13.26 5.98 -25.22
CA PHE A 780 12.25 6.62 -24.37
C PHE A 780 12.62 6.42 -22.90
N TYR A 781 12.78 7.50 -22.14
CA TYR A 781 13.19 7.45 -20.73
C TYR A 781 12.50 8.53 -19.90
N ALA A 782 12.44 8.34 -18.57
CA ALA A 782 11.82 9.27 -17.65
C ALA A 782 12.77 9.67 -16.52
N GLU A 783 12.68 10.92 -16.06
CA GLU A 783 13.60 11.45 -15.03
C GLU A 783 13.35 10.84 -13.65
N ASN A 784 12.11 10.45 -13.33
CA ASN A 784 11.75 9.83 -12.05
C ASN A 784 11.82 8.29 -12.10
N ASP A 785 12.43 7.72 -13.14
CA ASP A 785 12.76 6.30 -13.18
C ASP A 785 13.92 6.01 -12.20
N PHE A 786 13.68 5.09 -11.26
CA PHE A 786 14.69 4.73 -10.26
C PHE A 786 15.64 3.62 -10.73
N LEU A 787 15.33 2.92 -11.83
CA LEU A 787 16.19 1.91 -12.43
C LEU A 787 17.06 2.50 -13.54
N THR A 788 16.50 3.39 -14.37
CA THR A 788 17.21 3.99 -15.51
C THR A 788 17.49 5.47 -15.27
N HIS A 789 18.62 5.76 -14.61
CA HIS A 789 19.04 7.14 -14.35
C HIS A 789 19.49 7.83 -15.64
N SER A 790 19.23 9.14 -15.78
CA SER A 790 19.56 9.95 -16.96
C SER A 790 21.04 9.85 -17.37
N LEU A 791 21.95 9.83 -16.39
CA LEU A 791 23.39 9.59 -16.62
C LEU A 791 23.71 8.24 -17.27
N ASP A 792 23.00 7.17 -16.91
CA ASP A 792 23.23 5.85 -17.50
C ASP A 792 22.61 5.76 -18.90
N ILE A 793 21.51 6.49 -19.15
CA ILE A 793 20.94 6.67 -20.49
C ILE A 793 21.93 7.41 -21.40
N GLN A 794 22.52 8.51 -20.93
CA GLN A 794 23.51 9.26 -21.71
C GLN A 794 24.70 8.38 -22.08
N LYS A 795 25.26 7.61 -21.13
CA LYS A 795 26.31 6.63 -21.41
C LYS A 795 25.93 5.58 -22.46
N THR A 796 24.65 5.21 -22.51
CA THR A 796 24.12 4.27 -23.51
C THR A 796 24.07 4.94 -24.88
N ILE A 797 23.57 6.17 -24.96
CA ILE A 797 23.52 6.97 -26.18
C ILE A 797 24.92 7.17 -26.76
N ASP A 798 25.89 7.57 -25.94
CA ASP A 798 27.26 7.86 -26.37
C ASP A 798 27.98 6.65 -26.97
N LYS A 799 27.53 5.42 -26.64
CA LYS A 799 28.12 4.16 -27.12
C LYS A 799 27.38 3.51 -28.29
N LEU A 800 26.16 3.93 -28.57
CA LEU A 800 25.37 3.39 -29.67
C LEU A 800 25.68 4.21 -30.95
N PRO A 801 26.02 3.56 -32.06
CA PRO A 801 26.44 4.26 -33.27
C PRO A 801 25.27 4.92 -34.03
N ASN A 802 24.02 4.53 -33.76
CA ASN A 802 22.84 4.92 -34.54
C ASN A 802 21.62 5.19 -33.66
N VAL A 803 21.69 6.23 -32.82
CA VAL A 803 20.53 6.72 -32.05
C VAL A 803 19.79 7.76 -32.89
N ILE A 804 18.57 7.43 -33.32
CA ILE A 804 17.77 8.28 -34.21
C ILE A 804 16.92 9.32 -33.46
N GLU A 805 16.50 8.99 -32.24
CA GLU A 805 15.62 9.86 -31.46
C GLU A 805 15.75 9.53 -29.97
N THR A 806 15.77 10.58 -29.13
CA THR A 806 15.81 10.47 -27.68
C THR A 806 14.64 11.25 -27.10
N ASN A 807 13.63 10.53 -26.64
CA ASN A 807 12.40 11.08 -26.08
C ASN A 807 12.41 10.99 -24.56
N LYS A 808 12.51 12.14 -23.91
CA LYS A 808 12.28 12.26 -22.47
C LYS A 808 10.78 12.43 -22.21
N ILE A 809 10.21 11.61 -21.34
CA ILE A 809 8.80 11.73 -20.96
C ILE A 809 8.58 13.02 -20.16
N GLU A 810 7.65 13.86 -20.61
CA GLU A 810 7.40 15.20 -20.04
C GLU A 810 6.87 15.15 -18.61
N TYR A 811 6.09 14.12 -18.26
CA TYR A 811 5.53 13.98 -16.92
C TYR A 811 6.64 13.70 -15.91
N LEU A 812 7.01 14.71 -15.11
CA LEU A 812 8.18 14.67 -14.21
C LEU A 812 8.16 13.52 -13.19
N LYS A 813 6.98 13.04 -12.79
CA LYS A 813 6.85 11.93 -11.83
C LYS A 813 6.70 10.56 -12.50
N PHE A 814 6.74 10.47 -13.84
CA PHE A 814 6.66 9.22 -14.57
C PHE A 814 7.82 8.29 -14.18
N ASN A 815 7.50 7.07 -13.77
CA ASN A 815 8.45 6.13 -13.21
C ASN A 815 8.58 4.86 -14.09
N HIS A 816 9.39 3.88 -13.66
CA HIS A 816 9.71 2.70 -14.47
C HIS A 816 8.51 1.86 -14.91
N ILE A 817 7.49 1.71 -14.04
CA ILE A 817 6.34 0.83 -14.34
C ILE A 817 5.25 1.54 -15.14
N ASP A 818 5.29 2.88 -15.20
CA ASP A 818 4.30 3.66 -15.91
C ASP A 818 4.37 3.44 -17.44
N PHE A 819 5.53 3.01 -17.96
CA PHE A 819 5.70 2.54 -19.34
C PHE A 819 4.81 1.33 -19.69
N LEU A 820 4.39 0.54 -18.70
CA LEU A 820 3.50 -0.62 -18.87
C LEU A 820 2.08 -0.34 -18.42
N TRP A 821 1.93 0.22 -17.21
CA TRP A 821 0.65 0.29 -16.51
C TRP A 821 0.17 1.71 -16.21
N GLY A 822 0.84 2.72 -16.77
CA GLY A 822 0.44 4.10 -16.61
C GLY A 822 -0.90 4.38 -17.29
N ARG A 823 -1.79 5.09 -16.58
CA ARG A 823 -3.11 5.50 -17.07
C ARG A 823 -3.00 6.26 -18.39
N ASP A 824 -2.00 7.14 -18.49
CA ASP A 824 -1.76 8.03 -19.61
C ASP A 824 -0.59 7.55 -20.49
N ALA A 825 -0.15 6.29 -20.35
CA ALA A 825 0.95 5.73 -21.14
C ALA A 825 0.68 5.79 -22.66
N LYS A 826 -0.59 5.74 -23.08
CA LYS A 826 -0.97 5.90 -24.48
C LYS A 826 -0.57 7.28 -25.04
N THR A 827 -0.94 8.34 -24.33
CA THR A 827 -0.69 9.71 -24.77
C THR A 827 0.76 10.11 -24.57
N LEU A 828 1.37 9.72 -23.44
CA LEU A 828 2.73 10.10 -23.09
C LEU A 828 3.81 9.28 -23.81
N VAL A 829 3.53 8.03 -24.20
CA VAL A 829 4.53 7.10 -24.77
C VAL A 829 4.04 6.48 -26.09
N TYR A 830 2.92 5.75 -26.07
CA TYR A 830 2.59 4.84 -27.17
C TYR A 830 2.24 5.54 -28.49
N ASN A 831 1.64 6.72 -28.45
CA ASN A 831 1.40 7.51 -29.66
C ASN A 831 2.72 7.88 -30.36
N ASN A 832 3.75 8.26 -29.59
CA ASN A 832 5.08 8.57 -30.13
C ASN A 832 5.80 7.31 -30.62
N VAL A 833 5.64 6.17 -29.92
CA VAL A 833 6.11 4.86 -30.39
C VAL A 833 5.54 4.52 -31.76
N VAL A 834 4.21 4.67 -31.94
CA VAL A 834 3.55 4.45 -33.24
C VAL A 834 4.04 5.45 -34.29
N ALA A 835 4.26 6.71 -33.92
CA ALA A 835 4.80 7.72 -34.83
C ALA A 835 6.22 7.40 -35.31
N VAL A 836 7.08 6.84 -34.44
CA VAL A 836 8.41 6.35 -34.83
C VAL A 836 8.28 5.14 -35.75
N LEU A 837 7.46 4.14 -35.40
CA LEU A 837 7.25 2.96 -36.24
C LEU A 837 6.69 3.30 -37.64
N LYS A 838 5.89 4.36 -37.78
CA LYS A 838 5.36 4.79 -39.08
C LYS A 838 6.41 5.46 -39.98
N ARG A 839 7.52 5.95 -39.41
CA ARG A 839 8.63 6.54 -40.19
C ARG A 839 9.51 5.49 -40.85
N PHE A 840 9.42 4.23 -40.39
CA PHE A 840 10.16 3.10 -40.90
C PHE A 840 9.21 2.15 -41.61
#